data_AF-A0A2M8UBJ1-F1
#
_entry.id   AF-A0A2M8UBJ1-F1
#
_cell.length_a   1.000
_cell.length_b   1.000
_cell.length_c   1.000
_cell.angle_alpha   90.00
_cell.angle_beta   90.00
_cell.angle_gamma   90.00
#
_symmetry.space_group_name_H-M   'P 1'
#
loop_
_entity.id
_entity.type
_entity.pdbx_description
1 polymer ?
#
loop_
_entity_poly.entity_id
_entity_poly.type
_entity_poly.pdbx_seq_one_letter_code
_entity_poly.pdbx_strand_id
1 'polypeptide(L)'
;MTNEPDIGKLMEELEGWKAERAHFPGWLILPSKNLLTLTNRLKRSAHSDLVGHLLYYQQIELPLAKLIEAWFELNWRLERALCALESDWVKRLEALLERTDPLDANNEVSVPHLHWNTLAVACLRHHREFLNHEEFKRWCLRIEARTKQFPELNQSLNLQKCLHAMAVADEAACRNTLANWDPEASDEPFWMARKACVLAEIGMPEQADALLEKCQVRLHRDSNHEQPFFFTSRMAWIVEIRSSLGWVLNRKEDEQIADDYWEMLAIRDKTNPTRDLQHLWGTRPDVRRKLRKEADTDRRGGITYKSPQLWYPMNHIQLLRVREEAGFPYRIIGKLGMRMLSDLIRDCFADLTVASDWLAAVNLMAAREKETLEEWLPDDVIPSVPEGMVLQAEQIIANLFESVEREKRPSEEREDYVEDAIRTLTFLLPRFHQRFTTSNRVKYVARFLRMARLPMCRRPIMAGGYGNAIEAMMRNMLEVERHQLVKEVVEFPVPEEIDAHEPSWPEPAIYITGKAERPDDIRPERIKHLISLASKSGAALRLLEIVHRLGVLTADEQHAFASLVWQMPEPVKWMEEHRLRAAEILSIPELEPGQRANAYRSATLAGGLKRFTSGNSMTYGSDDNRWLISLLVGTSGATPGASPDAIDWSAEEAFRLFGEIQKWWAEEGPQLATKSQWSLGAAAGRMHWVMTVLARVILPRLAEPEASQVRYFIGEVKAHGLSGISAMPGLLQRKPDLLNRVADDICTSISLNPDDEPRNEGLWALQHWSEGVKRKALPIIPDRVIEKLAELIIWEGTKEGGSFALHELMVYVQTTPAPLSEKVQYLVSVILDGYRYKAVYPIYWYEPLRLEEDVVQLRVQCVALAQAVSKLGMAGFDAVQYWLASGKTDPLPRVRNVLIETD
;
A
#
# COMPACT_ATOMS: atom_id res chain seq x y z
N MET A 1 -3.95 -44.96 27.46
CA MET A 1 -4.91 -46.07 27.38
C MET A 1 -5.04 -46.44 25.91
N THR A 2 -4.48 -47.58 25.52
CA THR A 2 -4.61 -48.20 24.20
C THR A 2 -5.93 -48.96 24.17
N ASN A 3 -7.03 -48.27 23.84
CA ASN A 3 -8.26 -48.95 23.47
C ASN A 3 -8.13 -49.31 21.99
N GLU A 4 -8.19 -50.60 21.65
CA GLU A 4 -8.36 -51.02 20.26
C GLU A 4 -9.63 -50.36 19.68
N PRO A 5 -9.60 -49.91 18.42
CA PRO A 5 -10.77 -49.32 17.77
C PRO A 5 -11.94 -50.32 17.75
N ASP A 6 -13.06 -49.95 18.35
CA ASP A 6 -14.32 -50.66 18.16
C ASP A 6 -14.85 -50.38 16.74
N ILE A 7 -14.54 -51.28 15.80
CA ILE A 7 -14.97 -51.20 14.40
C ILE A 7 -16.50 -51.09 14.31
N GLY A 8 -17.25 -51.72 15.21
CA GLY A 8 -18.71 -51.62 15.25
C GLY A 8 -19.18 -50.20 15.50
N LYS A 9 -18.57 -49.51 16.46
CA LYS A 9 -18.84 -48.10 16.77
C LYS A 9 -18.47 -47.17 15.60
N LEU A 10 -17.36 -47.43 14.91
CA LEU A 10 -16.94 -46.68 13.73
C LEU A 10 -17.95 -46.81 12.57
N MET A 11 -18.48 -48.01 12.36
CA MET A 11 -19.49 -48.27 11.34
C MET A 11 -20.85 -47.63 11.69
N GLU A 12 -21.23 -47.65 12.96
CA GLU A 12 -22.45 -46.96 13.43
C GLU A 12 -22.35 -45.44 13.21
N GLU A 13 -21.19 -44.85 13.49
CA GLU A 13 -20.94 -43.44 13.22
C GLU A 13 -21.02 -43.12 11.72
N LEU A 14 -20.43 -43.97 10.86
CA LEU A 14 -20.51 -43.81 9.40
C LEU A 14 -21.94 -43.94 8.85
N GLU A 15 -22.77 -44.83 9.40
CA GLU A 15 -24.18 -44.92 9.02
C GLU A 15 -24.99 -43.72 9.51
N GLY A 16 -24.73 -43.23 10.73
CA GLY A 16 -25.27 -41.96 11.21
C GLY A 16 -24.87 -40.81 10.29
N TRP A 17 -23.66 -40.87 9.74
CA TRP A 17 -23.15 -39.88 8.82
C TRP A 17 -23.88 -39.86 7.48
N LYS A 18 -24.17 -41.03 6.91
CA LYS A 18 -24.96 -41.17 5.68
C LYS A 18 -26.42 -40.74 5.89
N ALA A 19 -26.98 -41.12 7.03
CA ALA A 19 -28.33 -40.70 7.40
C ALA A 19 -28.41 -39.18 7.43
N GLU A 20 -27.43 -38.49 8.04
CA GLU A 20 -27.38 -37.03 8.04
C GLU A 20 -27.34 -36.44 6.62
N ARG A 21 -26.51 -36.96 5.71
CA ARG A 21 -26.49 -36.53 4.30
C ARG A 21 -27.86 -36.68 3.62
N ALA A 22 -28.56 -37.78 3.88
CA ALA A 22 -29.90 -37.99 3.36
C ALA A 22 -30.95 -37.01 3.92
N HIS A 23 -30.72 -36.42 5.11
CA HIS A 23 -31.63 -35.44 5.72
C HIS A 23 -31.45 -34.00 5.20
N PHE A 24 -30.41 -33.71 4.42
CA PHE A 24 -30.18 -32.39 3.81
C PHE A 24 -30.25 -32.45 2.27
N PRO A 25 -31.38 -32.85 1.67
CA PRO A 25 -31.45 -33.06 0.23
C PRO A 25 -31.39 -31.74 -0.53
N GLY A 26 -30.43 -31.63 -1.45
CA GLY A 26 -30.45 -30.66 -2.54
C GLY A 26 -30.14 -29.19 -2.19
N TRP A 27 -29.85 -28.84 -0.93
CA TRP A 27 -29.47 -27.47 -0.58
C TRP A 27 -28.11 -27.09 -1.14
N LEU A 28 -28.05 -25.94 -1.81
CA LEU A 28 -26.80 -25.38 -2.33
C LEU A 28 -25.95 -24.79 -1.20
N ILE A 29 -26.57 -23.99 -0.34
CA ILE A 29 -26.04 -23.49 0.93
C ILE A 29 -27.10 -23.80 1.99
N LEU A 30 -26.69 -24.36 3.13
CA LEU A 30 -27.62 -24.65 4.22
C LEU A 30 -28.13 -23.35 4.86
N PRO A 31 -29.43 -23.27 5.22
CA PRO A 31 -29.95 -22.17 6.01
C PRO A 31 -29.14 -22.00 7.31
N SER A 32 -28.96 -20.76 7.76
CA SER A 32 -28.06 -20.39 8.88
C SER A 32 -28.17 -21.30 10.12
N LYS A 33 -29.39 -21.64 10.56
CA LYS A 33 -29.62 -22.54 11.71
C LYS A 33 -29.11 -23.98 11.47
N ASN A 34 -29.27 -24.47 10.24
CA ASN A 34 -28.84 -25.81 9.85
C ASN A 34 -27.33 -25.85 9.67
N LEU A 35 -26.75 -24.81 9.07
CA LEU A 35 -25.30 -24.66 8.97
C LEU A 35 -24.64 -24.66 10.35
N LEU A 36 -25.18 -23.86 11.29
CA LEU A 36 -24.68 -23.81 12.67
C LEU A 36 -24.81 -25.18 13.36
N THR A 37 -25.93 -25.88 13.14
CA THR A 37 -26.14 -27.22 13.69
C THR A 37 -25.13 -28.21 13.15
N LEU A 38 -24.92 -28.24 11.83
CA LEU A 38 -23.94 -29.11 11.18
C LEU A 38 -22.51 -28.77 11.63
N THR A 39 -22.16 -27.50 11.68
CA THR A 39 -20.84 -27.03 12.14
C THR A 39 -20.58 -27.44 13.60
N ASN A 40 -21.58 -27.29 14.48
CA ASN A 40 -21.45 -27.72 15.87
C ASN A 40 -21.31 -29.24 16.01
N ARG A 41 -21.99 -30.01 15.16
CA ARG A 41 -21.83 -31.47 15.10
C ARG A 41 -20.44 -31.84 14.58
N LEU A 42 -19.98 -31.23 13.49
CA LEU A 42 -18.63 -31.42 12.95
C LEU A 42 -17.55 -31.12 14.01
N LYS A 43 -17.69 -30.04 14.79
CA LYS A 43 -16.78 -29.74 15.91
C LYS A 43 -16.76 -30.83 16.98
N ARG A 44 -17.92 -31.40 17.31
CA ARG A 44 -17.99 -32.54 18.24
C ARG A 44 -17.38 -33.80 17.61
N SER A 45 -17.61 -34.02 16.32
CA SER A 45 -17.07 -35.14 15.55
C SER A 45 -15.57 -35.03 15.25
N ALA A 46 -14.99 -33.82 15.21
CA ALA A 46 -13.55 -33.64 15.11
C ALA A 46 -12.81 -34.23 16.32
N HIS A 47 -13.52 -34.43 17.44
CA HIS A 47 -13.07 -35.16 18.63
C HIS A 47 -13.65 -36.58 18.72
N SER A 48 -14.31 -37.10 17.68
CA SER A 48 -14.81 -38.47 17.67
C SER A 48 -13.70 -39.46 17.42
N ASP A 49 -13.93 -40.70 17.87
CA ASP A 49 -13.02 -41.81 17.65
C ASP A 49 -12.79 -41.98 16.14
N LEU A 50 -13.84 -41.95 15.28
CA LEU A 50 -13.71 -42.12 13.83
C LEU A 50 -12.81 -41.07 13.16
N VAL A 51 -12.94 -39.79 13.50
CA VAL A 51 -12.04 -38.76 12.96
C VAL A 51 -10.63 -38.92 13.54
N GLY A 52 -10.51 -39.17 14.85
CA GLY A 52 -9.22 -39.48 15.47
C GLY A 52 -8.51 -40.67 14.79
N HIS A 53 -9.28 -41.63 14.33
CA HIS A 53 -8.86 -42.84 13.63
C HIS A 53 -8.50 -42.62 12.16
N LEU A 54 -9.29 -41.85 11.42
CA LEU A 54 -8.96 -41.42 10.05
C LEU A 54 -7.67 -40.59 10.01
N LEU A 55 -7.39 -39.82 11.07
CA LEU A 55 -6.33 -38.82 11.10
C LEU A 55 -5.04 -39.25 11.82
N TYR A 56 -5.12 -40.02 12.92
CA TYR A 56 -3.97 -40.25 13.80
C TYR A 56 -3.55 -41.71 13.94
N TYR A 57 -4.49 -42.66 13.89
CA TYR A 57 -4.19 -44.07 14.12
C TYR A 57 -4.08 -44.83 12.78
N GLN A 58 -2.85 -45.14 12.34
CA GLN A 58 -2.57 -45.95 11.15
C GLN A 58 -3.03 -47.43 11.26
N GLN A 59 -3.65 -47.83 12.36
CA GLN A 59 -3.93 -49.23 12.73
C GLN A 59 -5.41 -49.62 12.60
N ILE A 60 -6.11 -49.10 11.60
CA ILE A 60 -7.46 -49.58 11.31
C ILE A 60 -7.42 -50.52 10.11
N GLU A 61 -7.77 -51.78 10.36
CA GLU A 61 -8.07 -52.77 9.34
C GLU A 61 -9.45 -52.50 8.68
N LEU A 62 -9.78 -51.25 8.34
CA LEU A 62 -10.94 -50.97 7.50
C LEU A 62 -10.56 -51.28 6.06
N PRO A 63 -11.41 -52.01 5.32
CA PRO A 63 -11.22 -52.17 3.88
C PRO A 63 -11.09 -50.81 3.20
N LEU A 64 -10.18 -50.67 2.23
CA LEU A 64 -9.92 -49.39 1.53
C LEU A 64 -11.19 -48.74 0.96
N ALA A 65 -12.16 -49.55 0.51
CA ALA A 65 -13.45 -49.06 0.04
C ALA A 65 -14.28 -48.35 1.14
N LYS A 66 -14.25 -48.87 2.38
CA LYS A 66 -14.91 -48.23 3.53
C LYS A 66 -14.17 -46.99 4.00
N LEU A 67 -12.84 -46.98 3.87
CA LEU A 67 -12.04 -45.80 4.15
C LEU A 67 -12.36 -44.65 3.17
N ILE A 68 -12.46 -44.95 1.87
CA ILE A 68 -12.90 -43.99 0.85
C ILE A 68 -14.33 -43.50 1.11
N GLU A 69 -15.24 -44.39 1.51
CA GLU A 69 -16.61 -44.02 1.90
C GLU A 69 -16.63 -43.07 3.11
N ALA A 70 -15.82 -43.33 4.13
CA ALA A 70 -15.70 -42.46 5.30
C ALA A 70 -15.15 -41.07 4.93
N TRP A 71 -14.11 -41.00 4.10
CA TRP A 71 -13.59 -39.73 3.57
C TRP A 71 -14.62 -38.98 2.74
N PHE A 72 -15.39 -39.70 1.92
CA PHE A 72 -16.46 -39.10 1.11
C PHE A 72 -17.53 -38.44 1.98
N GLU A 73 -18.01 -39.13 3.02
CA GLU A 73 -19.00 -38.58 3.94
C GLU A 73 -18.45 -37.44 4.81
N LEU A 74 -17.18 -37.52 5.23
CA LEU A 74 -16.50 -36.42 5.93
C LEU A 74 -16.37 -35.19 5.02
N ASN A 75 -15.91 -35.38 3.79
CA ASN A 75 -15.81 -34.29 2.82
C ASN A 75 -17.17 -33.63 2.60
N TRP A 76 -18.24 -34.42 2.40
CA TRP A 76 -19.58 -33.87 2.26
C TRP A 76 -19.99 -32.96 3.43
N ARG A 77 -19.67 -33.34 4.68
CA ARG A 77 -19.92 -32.47 5.84
C ARG A 77 -19.14 -31.17 5.77
N LEU A 78 -17.84 -31.24 5.47
CA LEU A 78 -16.99 -30.06 5.37
C LEU A 78 -17.54 -29.12 4.31
N GLU A 79 -17.88 -29.64 3.13
CA GLU A 79 -18.47 -28.86 2.03
C GLU A 79 -19.77 -28.18 2.43
N ARG A 80 -20.69 -28.91 3.07
CA ARG A 80 -21.97 -28.33 3.53
C ARG A 80 -21.82 -27.40 4.72
N ALA A 81 -20.77 -27.57 5.53
CA ALA A 81 -20.36 -26.65 6.61
C ALA A 81 -19.48 -25.49 6.11
N LEU A 82 -19.16 -25.46 4.81
CA LEU A 82 -18.31 -24.49 4.13
C LEU A 82 -16.86 -24.46 4.67
N CYS A 83 -16.37 -25.56 5.24
CA CYS A 83 -15.02 -25.68 5.78
C CYS A 83 -14.03 -26.24 4.73
N ALA A 84 -12.76 -25.80 4.78
CA ALA A 84 -11.69 -26.41 3.99
C ALA A 84 -11.21 -27.73 4.60
N LEU A 85 -10.58 -28.55 3.76
CA LEU A 85 -9.75 -29.67 4.19
C LEU A 85 -8.44 -29.15 4.77
N GLU A 86 -8.03 -29.70 5.92
CA GLU A 86 -6.73 -29.42 6.50
C GLU A 86 -5.59 -30.02 5.66
N SER A 87 -4.43 -29.36 5.63
CA SER A 87 -3.29 -29.76 4.78
C SER A 87 -2.83 -31.20 5.04
N ASP A 88 -2.82 -31.63 6.30
CA ASP A 88 -2.41 -32.99 6.65
C ASP A 88 -3.45 -34.04 6.27
N TRP A 89 -4.72 -33.65 6.18
CA TRP A 89 -5.81 -34.53 5.75
C TRP A 89 -5.71 -34.77 4.25
N VAL A 90 -5.42 -33.71 3.49
CA VAL A 90 -5.23 -33.81 2.03
C VAL A 90 -4.08 -34.73 1.70
N LYS A 91 -2.90 -34.60 2.31
CA LYS A 91 -1.77 -35.52 2.05
C LYS A 91 -2.14 -37.00 2.22
N ARG A 92 -2.92 -37.32 3.27
CA ARG A 92 -3.40 -38.70 3.52
C ARG A 92 -4.43 -39.14 2.50
N LEU A 93 -5.37 -38.26 2.17
CA LEU A 93 -6.39 -38.51 1.17
C LEU A 93 -5.77 -38.73 -0.22
N GLU A 94 -4.78 -37.95 -0.61
CA GLU A 94 -4.06 -38.10 -1.88
C GLU A 94 -3.35 -39.47 -1.97
N ALA A 95 -2.62 -39.84 -0.92
CA ALA A 95 -1.97 -41.16 -0.85
C ALA A 95 -2.98 -42.32 -0.92
N LEU A 96 -4.18 -42.13 -0.35
CA LEU A 96 -5.27 -43.09 -0.44
C LEU A 96 -5.86 -43.16 -1.86
N LEU A 97 -6.13 -42.02 -2.49
CA LEU A 97 -6.67 -41.93 -3.85
C LEU A 97 -5.69 -42.49 -4.88
N GLU A 98 -4.38 -42.34 -4.65
CA GLU A 98 -3.32 -42.93 -5.46
C GLU A 98 -3.37 -44.47 -5.46
N ARG A 99 -3.71 -45.07 -4.32
CA ARG A 99 -3.79 -46.54 -4.16
C ARG A 99 -5.14 -47.15 -4.55
N THR A 100 -6.15 -46.32 -4.79
CA THR A 100 -7.54 -46.75 -5.00
C THR A 100 -8.10 -46.21 -6.31
N ASP A 101 -7.23 -45.86 -7.25
CA ASP A 101 -7.61 -45.37 -8.57
C ASP A 101 -8.50 -46.40 -9.31
N PRO A 102 -9.79 -46.10 -9.56
CA PRO A 102 -10.72 -47.04 -10.21
C PRO A 102 -10.41 -47.35 -11.67
N LEU A 103 -9.54 -46.57 -12.32
CA LEU A 103 -9.15 -46.78 -13.73
C LEU A 103 -7.83 -47.53 -13.87
N ASP A 104 -7.09 -47.69 -12.77
CA ASP A 104 -5.89 -48.52 -12.76
C ASP A 104 -6.29 -50.00 -12.61
N ALA A 105 -6.12 -50.76 -13.69
CA ALA A 105 -6.43 -52.19 -13.72
C ALA A 105 -5.60 -53.02 -12.73
N ASN A 106 -4.52 -52.46 -12.16
CA ASN A 106 -3.69 -53.12 -11.15
C ASN A 106 -4.23 -52.94 -9.72
N ASN A 107 -5.26 -52.11 -9.51
CA ASN A 107 -5.83 -51.92 -8.18
C ASN A 107 -6.79 -53.05 -7.81
N GLU A 108 -6.47 -53.76 -6.73
CA GLU A 108 -7.24 -54.91 -6.23
C GLU A 108 -8.59 -54.51 -5.60
N VAL A 109 -8.81 -53.22 -5.31
CA VAL A 109 -10.00 -52.72 -4.61
C VAL A 109 -10.87 -51.86 -5.52
N SER A 110 -12.08 -52.35 -5.83
CA SER A 110 -13.11 -51.58 -6.51
C SER A 110 -13.75 -50.56 -5.58
N VAL A 111 -13.59 -49.27 -5.88
CA VAL A 111 -14.26 -48.17 -5.17
C VAL A 111 -15.23 -47.43 -6.11
N PRO A 112 -16.36 -46.89 -5.60
CA PRO A 112 -17.30 -46.16 -6.45
C PRO A 112 -16.63 -44.95 -7.13
N HIS A 113 -16.77 -44.84 -8.45
CA HIS A 113 -16.23 -43.71 -9.22
C HIS A 113 -16.67 -42.35 -8.67
N LEU A 114 -17.92 -42.24 -8.21
CA LEU A 114 -18.45 -41.03 -7.59
C LEU A 114 -17.63 -40.61 -6.38
N HIS A 115 -17.35 -41.53 -5.44
CA HIS A 115 -16.59 -41.21 -4.22
C HIS A 115 -15.18 -40.75 -4.56
N TRP A 116 -14.49 -41.48 -5.44
CA TRP A 116 -13.13 -41.12 -5.85
C TRP A 116 -13.11 -39.75 -6.55
N ASN A 117 -14.03 -39.52 -7.50
CA ASN A 117 -14.08 -38.28 -8.28
C ASN A 117 -14.37 -37.07 -7.39
N THR A 118 -15.31 -37.18 -6.44
CA THR A 118 -15.61 -36.10 -5.48
C THR A 118 -14.41 -35.78 -4.60
N LEU A 119 -13.70 -36.80 -4.09
CA LEU A 119 -12.52 -36.61 -3.25
C LEU A 119 -11.33 -36.03 -4.03
N ALA A 120 -11.13 -36.45 -5.28
CA ALA A 120 -10.11 -35.88 -6.15
C ALA A 120 -10.35 -34.38 -6.43
N VAL A 121 -11.60 -33.98 -6.65
CA VAL A 121 -11.97 -32.56 -6.77
C VAL A 121 -11.72 -31.81 -5.46
N ALA A 122 -11.96 -32.44 -4.31
CA ALA A 122 -11.67 -31.82 -3.01
C ALA A 122 -10.16 -31.59 -2.79
N CYS A 123 -9.30 -32.55 -3.18
CA CYS A 123 -7.84 -32.37 -3.21
C CYS A 123 -7.43 -31.23 -4.16
N LEU A 124 -7.97 -31.22 -5.39
CA LEU A 124 -7.71 -30.15 -6.38
C LEU A 124 -8.07 -28.77 -5.81
N ARG A 125 -9.25 -28.67 -5.20
CA ARG A 125 -9.75 -27.43 -4.61
C ARG A 125 -8.90 -26.95 -3.44
N HIS A 126 -8.43 -27.86 -2.57
CA HIS A 126 -7.49 -27.51 -1.52
C HIS A 126 -6.22 -26.87 -2.11
N HIS A 127 -5.59 -27.50 -3.10
CA HIS A 127 -4.39 -26.92 -3.71
C HIS A 127 -4.64 -25.55 -4.36
N ARG A 128 -5.85 -25.30 -4.91
CA ARG A 128 -6.25 -23.96 -5.35
C ARG A 128 -6.33 -22.97 -4.19
N GLU A 129 -6.99 -23.34 -3.09
CA GLU A 129 -7.21 -22.47 -1.91
C GLU A 129 -5.91 -22.06 -1.22
N PHE A 130 -4.90 -22.93 -1.28
CA PHE A 130 -3.57 -22.69 -0.74
C PHE A 130 -2.55 -22.27 -1.82
N LEU A 131 -3.00 -21.99 -3.05
CA LEU A 131 -2.18 -21.56 -4.19
C LEU A 131 -0.96 -22.46 -4.47
N ASN A 132 -1.12 -23.77 -4.29
CA ASN A 132 -0.12 -24.76 -4.67
C ASN A 132 -0.26 -25.10 -6.17
N HIS A 133 0.35 -24.27 -7.02
CA HIS A 133 0.21 -24.34 -8.49
C HIS A 133 0.60 -25.71 -9.08
N GLU A 134 1.70 -26.29 -8.59
CA GLU A 134 2.22 -27.55 -9.12
C GLU A 134 1.27 -28.71 -8.82
N GLU A 135 0.81 -28.83 -7.58
CA GLU A 135 -0.14 -29.87 -7.20
C GLU A 135 -1.52 -29.65 -7.82
N PHE A 136 -1.97 -28.39 -7.93
CA PHE A 136 -3.20 -28.06 -8.64
C PHE A 136 -3.15 -28.56 -10.10
N LYS A 137 -2.05 -28.28 -10.80
CA LYS A 137 -1.84 -28.72 -12.19
C LYS A 137 -1.76 -30.24 -12.30
N ARG A 138 -1.07 -30.91 -11.37
CA ARG A 138 -0.99 -32.38 -11.29
C ARG A 138 -2.39 -33.00 -11.18
N TRP A 139 -3.22 -32.49 -10.28
CA TRP A 139 -4.58 -32.97 -10.09
C TRP A 139 -5.51 -32.62 -11.25
N CYS A 140 -5.36 -31.46 -11.90
CA CYS A 140 -6.07 -31.14 -13.13
C CYS A 140 -5.83 -32.21 -14.19
N LEU A 141 -4.57 -32.52 -14.51
CA LEU A 141 -4.21 -33.53 -15.53
C LEU A 141 -4.79 -34.90 -15.19
N ARG A 142 -4.76 -35.28 -13.91
CA ARG A 142 -5.31 -36.56 -13.45
C ARG A 142 -6.82 -36.65 -13.62
N ILE A 143 -7.54 -35.56 -13.31
CA ILE A 143 -8.99 -35.48 -13.44
C ILE A 143 -9.41 -35.40 -14.91
N GLU A 144 -8.67 -34.66 -15.74
CA GLU A 144 -8.91 -34.51 -17.19
C GLU A 144 -8.99 -35.83 -17.94
N ALA A 145 -8.17 -36.82 -17.55
CA ALA A 145 -8.19 -38.14 -18.16
C ALA A 145 -9.57 -38.84 -18.08
N ARG A 146 -10.47 -38.36 -17.21
CA ARG A 146 -11.76 -38.98 -16.87
C ARG A 146 -12.97 -38.19 -17.32
N THR A 147 -12.80 -36.92 -17.70
CA THR A 147 -13.91 -36.00 -17.95
C THR A 147 -14.82 -36.46 -19.08
N LYS A 148 -14.28 -37.21 -20.06
CA LYS A 148 -15.05 -37.82 -21.15
C LYS A 148 -16.09 -38.84 -20.67
N GLN A 149 -15.80 -39.56 -19.58
CA GLN A 149 -16.69 -40.59 -19.03
C GLN A 149 -17.65 -40.03 -17.98
N PHE A 150 -17.29 -38.90 -17.34
CA PHE A 150 -18.04 -38.30 -16.25
C PHE A 150 -18.27 -36.80 -16.51
N PRO A 151 -19.37 -36.41 -17.18
CA PRO A 151 -19.65 -35.01 -17.52
C PRO A 151 -19.65 -34.06 -16.31
N GLU A 152 -20.21 -34.48 -15.16
CA GLU A 152 -20.19 -33.69 -13.91
C GLU A 152 -18.79 -33.35 -13.41
N LEU A 153 -17.84 -34.28 -13.62
CA LEU A 153 -16.45 -34.07 -13.27
C LEU A 153 -15.80 -33.01 -14.18
N ASN A 154 -16.20 -32.97 -15.46
CA ASN A 154 -15.78 -31.92 -16.39
C ASN A 154 -16.26 -30.54 -15.94
N GLN A 155 -17.53 -30.44 -15.50
CA GLN A 155 -18.08 -29.19 -14.98
C GLN A 155 -17.29 -28.69 -13.77
N SER A 156 -17.06 -29.58 -12.81
CA SER A 156 -16.30 -29.28 -11.59
C SER A 156 -14.87 -28.84 -11.90
N LEU A 157 -14.18 -29.55 -12.81
CA LEU A 157 -12.82 -29.22 -13.22
C LEU A 157 -12.75 -27.84 -13.89
N ASN A 158 -13.66 -27.54 -14.81
CA ASN A 158 -13.68 -26.24 -15.50
C ASN A 158 -13.93 -25.09 -14.53
N LEU A 159 -14.85 -25.27 -13.57
CA LEU A 159 -15.03 -24.29 -12.50
C LEU A 159 -13.74 -24.08 -11.69
N GLN A 160 -13.07 -25.17 -11.25
CA GLN A 160 -11.82 -25.04 -10.49
C GLN A 160 -10.72 -24.33 -11.28
N LYS A 161 -10.58 -24.62 -12.58
CA LYS A 161 -9.63 -23.94 -13.47
C LYS A 161 -9.93 -22.45 -13.59
N CYS A 162 -11.19 -22.08 -13.79
CA CYS A 162 -11.61 -20.68 -13.83
C CYS A 162 -11.32 -19.97 -12.50
N LEU A 163 -11.68 -20.59 -11.37
CA LEU A 163 -11.43 -20.04 -10.04
C LEU A 163 -9.93 -19.90 -9.74
N HIS A 164 -9.11 -20.85 -10.17
CA HIS A 164 -7.66 -20.77 -10.05
C HIS A 164 -7.08 -19.65 -10.93
N ALA A 165 -7.54 -19.53 -12.17
CA ALA A 165 -7.12 -18.47 -13.07
C ALA A 165 -7.46 -17.09 -12.51
N MET A 166 -8.68 -16.91 -11.98
CA MET A 166 -9.07 -15.66 -11.30
C MET A 166 -8.23 -15.39 -10.04
N ALA A 167 -7.91 -16.44 -9.26
CA ALA A 167 -7.09 -16.35 -8.05
C ALA A 167 -5.70 -15.77 -8.31
N VAL A 168 -5.14 -16.00 -9.51
CA VAL A 168 -3.85 -15.43 -9.94
C VAL A 168 -3.99 -14.26 -10.92
N ALA A 169 -5.21 -13.74 -11.11
CA ALA A 169 -5.54 -12.71 -12.11
C ALA A 169 -5.19 -13.08 -13.57
N ASP A 170 -5.06 -14.37 -13.92
CA ASP A 170 -4.85 -14.85 -15.29
C ASP A 170 -6.18 -14.91 -16.06
N GLU A 171 -6.56 -13.74 -16.58
CA GLU A 171 -7.79 -13.59 -17.34
C GLU A 171 -7.80 -14.44 -18.64
N ALA A 172 -6.64 -14.60 -19.29
CA ALA A 172 -6.56 -15.35 -20.55
C ALA A 172 -6.84 -16.84 -20.34
N ALA A 173 -6.24 -17.44 -19.30
CA ALA A 173 -6.53 -18.82 -18.94
C ALA A 173 -8.01 -19.02 -18.56
N CYS A 174 -8.60 -18.05 -17.85
CA CYS A 174 -10.02 -18.08 -17.50
C CYS A 174 -10.91 -18.06 -18.75
N ARG A 175 -10.67 -17.11 -19.69
CA ARG A 175 -11.41 -17.02 -20.96
C ARG A 175 -11.29 -18.28 -21.80
N ASN A 176 -10.09 -18.82 -21.92
CA ASN A 176 -9.87 -20.06 -22.68
C ASN A 176 -10.65 -21.23 -22.07
N THR A 177 -10.71 -21.32 -20.74
CA THR A 177 -11.51 -22.34 -20.06
C THR A 177 -13.01 -22.13 -20.31
N LEU A 178 -13.50 -20.89 -20.18
CA LEU A 178 -14.92 -20.55 -20.40
C LEU A 178 -15.39 -20.80 -21.84
N ALA A 179 -14.53 -20.57 -22.83
CA ALA A 179 -14.83 -20.81 -24.24
C ALA A 179 -15.06 -22.30 -24.53
N ASN A 180 -14.35 -23.18 -23.82
CA ASN A 180 -14.44 -24.64 -23.97
C ASN A 180 -15.41 -25.28 -22.97
N TRP A 181 -15.92 -24.52 -22.00
CA TRP A 181 -16.81 -25.02 -20.96
C TRP A 181 -18.25 -25.02 -21.46
N ASP A 182 -18.79 -26.21 -21.76
CA ASP A 182 -20.22 -26.39 -22.05
C ASP A 182 -21.00 -26.79 -20.78
N PRO A 183 -21.76 -25.86 -20.14
CA PRO A 183 -22.57 -26.18 -18.96
C PRO A 183 -23.84 -26.97 -19.29
N GLU A 184 -24.26 -27.03 -20.56
CA GLU A 184 -25.48 -27.75 -20.97
C GLU A 184 -25.28 -29.26 -21.03
N ALA A 185 -24.02 -29.72 -21.16
CA ALA A 185 -23.65 -31.13 -21.15
C ALA A 185 -23.90 -31.86 -19.81
N SER A 186 -24.25 -31.12 -18.75
CA SER A 186 -24.64 -31.68 -17.45
C SER A 186 -26.15 -31.69 -17.29
N ASP A 187 -26.66 -32.66 -16.53
CA ASP A 187 -28.07 -32.74 -16.16
C ASP A 187 -28.44 -31.65 -15.13
N GLU A 188 -27.47 -31.17 -14.34
CA GLU A 188 -27.67 -30.14 -13.33
C GLU A 188 -27.64 -28.72 -13.93
N PRO A 189 -28.79 -27.99 -13.97
CA PRO A 189 -28.86 -26.67 -14.62
C PRO A 189 -27.99 -25.60 -13.94
N PHE A 190 -27.66 -25.79 -12.66
CA PHE A 190 -26.98 -24.79 -11.85
C PHE A 190 -25.53 -24.53 -12.29
N TRP A 191 -24.92 -25.42 -13.08
CA TRP A 191 -23.62 -25.16 -13.70
C TRP A 191 -23.65 -23.93 -14.64
N MET A 192 -24.80 -23.62 -15.24
CA MET A 192 -24.99 -22.39 -16.01
C MET A 192 -24.84 -21.15 -15.12
N ALA A 193 -25.44 -21.15 -13.93
CA ALA A 193 -25.30 -20.05 -12.98
C ALA A 193 -23.85 -19.88 -12.54
N ARG A 194 -23.16 -20.98 -12.20
CA ARG A 194 -21.72 -20.94 -11.85
C ARG A 194 -20.86 -20.35 -12.98
N LYS A 195 -21.09 -20.77 -14.22
CA LYS A 195 -20.39 -20.21 -15.40
C LYS A 195 -20.72 -18.72 -15.60
N ALA A 196 -21.99 -18.34 -15.45
CA ALA A 196 -22.43 -16.95 -15.55
C ALA A 196 -21.68 -16.06 -14.56
N CYS A 197 -21.47 -16.54 -13.34
CA CYS A 197 -20.80 -15.74 -12.33
C CYS A 197 -19.32 -15.56 -12.62
N VAL A 198 -18.65 -16.58 -13.15
CA VAL A 198 -17.28 -16.42 -13.65
C VAL A 198 -17.23 -15.41 -14.82
N LEU A 199 -18.19 -15.47 -15.76
CA LEU A 199 -18.28 -14.49 -16.86
C LEU A 199 -18.43 -13.06 -16.32
N ALA A 200 -19.29 -12.89 -15.34
CA ALA A 200 -19.55 -11.62 -14.71
C ALA A 200 -18.30 -11.05 -14.01
N GLU A 201 -17.56 -11.90 -13.29
CA GLU A 201 -16.30 -11.54 -12.61
C GLU A 201 -15.19 -11.07 -13.56
N ILE A 202 -15.18 -11.55 -14.80
CA ILE A 202 -14.20 -11.15 -15.82
C ILE A 202 -14.70 -10.01 -16.73
N GLY A 203 -15.77 -9.32 -16.32
CA GLY A 203 -16.34 -8.18 -17.04
C GLY A 203 -17.16 -8.57 -18.28
N MET A 204 -17.99 -9.62 -18.18
CA MET A 204 -18.98 -9.98 -19.20
C MET A 204 -20.40 -10.10 -18.61
N PRO A 205 -20.96 -9.03 -18.02
CA PRO A 205 -22.23 -9.09 -17.30
C PRO A 205 -23.43 -9.44 -18.19
N GLU A 206 -23.42 -9.05 -19.46
CA GLU A 206 -24.51 -9.33 -20.42
C GLU A 206 -24.57 -10.83 -20.76
N GLN A 207 -23.40 -11.45 -20.99
CA GLN A 207 -23.32 -12.89 -21.23
C GLN A 207 -23.70 -13.69 -19.98
N ALA A 208 -23.35 -13.16 -18.80
CA ALA A 208 -23.74 -13.74 -17.53
C ALA A 208 -25.27 -13.72 -17.35
N ASP A 209 -25.92 -12.57 -17.57
CA ASP A 209 -27.38 -12.43 -17.43
C ASP A 209 -28.14 -13.34 -18.43
N ALA A 210 -27.70 -13.39 -19.69
CA ALA A 210 -28.31 -14.27 -20.69
C ALA A 210 -28.20 -15.76 -20.31
N LEU A 211 -27.09 -16.17 -19.67
CA LEU A 211 -26.91 -17.53 -19.21
C LEU A 211 -27.72 -17.84 -17.94
N LEU A 212 -27.91 -16.86 -17.05
CA LEU A 212 -28.78 -16.99 -15.86
C LEU A 212 -30.25 -17.09 -16.26
N GLU A 213 -30.69 -16.34 -17.27
CA GLU A 213 -32.05 -16.44 -17.81
C GLU A 213 -32.32 -17.86 -18.34
N LYS A 214 -31.40 -18.40 -19.14
CA LYS A 214 -31.48 -19.80 -19.59
C LYS A 214 -31.52 -20.79 -18.43
N CYS A 215 -30.70 -20.57 -17.40
CA CYS A 215 -30.67 -21.40 -16.20
C CYS A 215 -32.04 -21.40 -15.48
N GLN A 216 -32.65 -20.22 -15.30
CA GLN A 216 -33.97 -20.09 -14.68
C GLN A 216 -35.06 -20.82 -15.48
N VAL A 217 -35.08 -20.64 -16.80
CA VAL A 217 -36.05 -21.31 -17.68
C VAL A 217 -35.93 -22.84 -17.57
N ARG A 218 -34.70 -23.37 -17.53
CA ARG A 218 -34.46 -24.81 -17.36
C ARG A 218 -34.90 -25.31 -15.99
N LEU A 219 -34.54 -24.62 -14.90
CA LEU A 219 -34.99 -24.99 -13.55
C LEU A 219 -36.51 -24.97 -13.39
N HIS A 220 -37.20 -23.99 -14.01
CA HIS A 220 -38.67 -23.94 -14.00
C HIS A 220 -39.31 -25.09 -14.78
N ARG A 221 -38.66 -25.59 -15.83
CA ARG A 221 -39.14 -26.77 -16.55
C ARG A 221 -38.96 -28.04 -15.72
N ASP A 222 -37.87 -28.14 -14.98
CA ASP A 222 -37.52 -29.32 -14.18
C ASP A 222 -38.23 -29.35 -12.81
N SER A 223 -38.81 -28.23 -12.36
CA SER A 223 -39.51 -28.10 -11.07
C SER A 223 -40.71 -29.03 -10.88
N ASN A 224 -41.23 -29.63 -11.95
CA ASN A 224 -42.32 -30.60 -11.89
C ASN A 224 -41.89 -32.00 -11.39
N HIS A 225 -40.58 -32.27 -11.26
CA HIS A 225 -40.05 -33.60 -10.96
C HIS A 225 -39.09 -33.68 -9.75
N GLU A 226 -38.69 -32.57 -9.14
CA GLU A 226 -37.66 -32.52 -8.10
C GLU A 226 -38.18 -32.19 -6.69
N GLN A 227 -37.36 -32.45 -5.66
CA GLN A 227 -37.72 -32.13 -4.27
C GLN A 227 -37.84 -30.60 -4.06
N PRO A 228 -38.81 -30.12 -3.25
CA PRO A 228 -39.07 -28.68 -3.07
C PRO A 228 -37.84 -27.85 -2.70
N PHE A 229 -36.96 -28.40 -1.86
CA PHE A 229 -35.77 -27.71 -1.36
C PHE A 229 -34.68 -27.48 -2.41
N PHE A 230 -34.51 -28.43 -3.35
CA PHE A 230 -33.51 -28.32 -4.42
C PHE A 230 -33.80 -27.12 -5.31
N PHE A 231 -35.05 -27.00 -5.75
CA PHE A 231 -35.52 -25.93 -6.60
C PHE A 231 -35.47 -24.58 -5.87
N THR A 232 -36.07 -24.50 -4.67
CA THR A 232 -36.13 -23.26 -3.89
C THR A 232 -34.73 -22.70 -3.60
N SER A 233 -33.78 -23.57 -3.21
CA SER A 233 -32.42 -23.15 -2.90
C SER A 233 -31.72 -22.54 -4.12
N ARG A 234 -31.75 -23.20 -5.27
CA ARG A 234 -31.08 -22.74 -6.51
C ARG A 234 -31.73 -21.49 -7.06
N MET A 235 -33.06 -21.46 -7.09
CA MET A 235 -33.80 -20.33 -7.62
C MET A 235 -33.57 -19.07 -6.79
N ALA A 236 -33.55 -19.20 -5.46
CA ALA A 236 -33.14 -18.11 -4.57
C ALA A 236 -31.77 -17.55 -4.99
N TRP A 237 -30.72 -18.37 -5.03
CA TRP A 237 -29.39 -17.89 -5.40
C TRP A 237 -29.33 -17.26 -6.79
N ILE A 238 -30.05 -17.78 -7.78
CA ILE A 238 -30.07 -17.17 -9.12
C ILE A 238 -30.73 -15.80 -9.10
N VAL A 239 -31.82 -15.61 -8.36
CA VAL A 239 -32.46 -14.30 -8.22
C VAL A 239 -31.53 -13.30 -7.54
N GLU A 240 -30.82 -13.72 -6.49
CA GLU A 240 -29.81 -12.88 -5.81
C GLU A 240 -28.68 -12.44 -6.76
N ILE A 241 -28.16 -13.38 -7.56
CA ILE A 241 -27.11 -13.10 -8.54
C ILE A 241 -27.62 -12.14 -9.63
N ARG A 242 -28.82 -12.37 -10.16
CA ARG A 242 -29.43 -11.50 -11.18
C ARG A 242 -29.72 -10.10 -10.64
N SER A 243 -30.19 -9.98 -9.40
CA SER A 243 -30.40 -8.69 -8.73
C SER A 243 -29.08 -7.91 -8.62
N SER A 244 -28.00 -8.60 -8.22
CA SER A 244 -26.67 -8.00 -8.14
C SER A 244 -26.17 -7.55 -9.54
N LEU A 245 -26.39 -8.36 -10.58
CA LEU A 245 -26.08 -8.00 -11.97
C LEU A 245 -26.91 -6.83 -12.48
N GLY A 246 -28.18 -6.73 -12.10
CA GLY A 246 -29.06 -5.61 -12.44
C GLY A 246 -28.46 -4.27 -12.01
N TRP A 247 -27.77 -4.22 -10.88
CA TRP A 247 -27.06 -3.01 -10.43
C TRP A 247 -25.93 -2.60 -11.40
N VAL A 248 -25.12 -3.56 -11.84
CA VAL A 248 -24.02 -3.33 -12.80
C VAL A 248 -24.55 -2.96 -14.19
N LEU A 249 -25.66 -3.56 -14.59
CA LEU A 249 -26.34 -3.28 -15.87
C LEU A 249 -27.25 -2.04 -15.79
N ASN A 250 -27.27 -1.30 -14.67
CA ASN A 250 -28.12 -0.13 -14.43
C ASN A 250 -29.64 -0.39 -14.56
N ARG A 251 -30.11 -1.61 -14.28
CA ARG A 251 -31.52 -2.04 -14.30
C ARG A 251 -32.11 -2.03 -12.89
N LYS A 252 -32.59 -0.86 -12.44
CA LYS A 252 -33.20 -0.70 -11.11
C LYS A 252 -34.47 -1.53 -10.88
N GLU A 253 -35.15 -1.93 -11.95
CA GLU A 253 -36.36 -2.76 -11.89
C GLU A 253 -36.06 -4.18 -11.35
N ASP A 254 -34.83 -4.68 -11.53
CA ASP A 254 -34.39 -6.00 -11.06
C ASP A 254 -34.29 -6.08 -9.53
N GLU A 255 -34.08 -4.95 -8.83
CA GLU A 255 -34.08 -4.90 -7.35
C GLU A 255 -35.49 -5.12 -6.79
N GLN A 256 -36.50 -4.44 -7.36
CA GLN A 256 -37.89 -4.58 -6.93
C GLN A 256 -38.42 -6.00 -7.20
N ILE A 257 -38.08 -6.57 -8.36
CA ILE A 257 -38.45 -7.95 -8.70
C ILE A 257 -37.82 -8.94 -7.72
N ALA A 258 -36.57 -8.72 -7.32
CA ALA A 258 -35.91 -9.54 -6.31
C ALA A 258 -36.64 -9.46 -4.96
N ASP A 259 -36.93 -8.25 -4.47
CA ASP A 259 -37.65 -8.04 -3.21
C ASP A 259 -39.05 -8.70 -3.21
N ASP A 260 -39.82 -8.53 -4.28
CA ASP A 260 -41.14 -9.14 -4.44
C ASP A 260 -41.05 -10.68 -4.46
N TYR A 261 -40.02 -11.21 -5.14
CA TYR A 261 -39.73 -12.65 -5.19
C TYR A 261 -39.26 -13.19 -3.83
N TRP A 262 -38.51 -12.39 -3.08
CA TRP A 262 -38.04 -12.73 -1.74
C TRP A 262 -39.16 -12.81 -0.74
N GLU A 263 -40.13 -11.90 -0.78
CA GLU A 263 -41.32 -11.98 0.07
C GLU A 263 -42.09 -13.28 -0.22
N MET A 264 -42.23 -13.66 -1.49
CA MET A 264 -42.90 -14.90 -1.89
C MET A 264 -42.15 -16.17 -1.40
N LEU A 265 -40.82 -16.24 -1.55
CA LEU A 265 -40.03 -17.39 -1.11
C LEU A 265 -39.87 -17.47 0.42
N ALA A 266 -39.73 -16.32 1.10
CA ALA A 266 -39.59 -16.25 2.54
C ALA A 266 -40.85 -16.75 3.27
N ILE A 267 -42.04 -16.50 2.70
CA ILE A 267 -43.33 -16.99 3.22
C ILE A 267 -43.42 -18.52 3.12
N ARG A 268 -42.87 -19.13 2.05
CA ARG A 268 -43.05 -20.56 1.76
C ARG A 268 -42.05 -21.48 2.45
N ASP A 269 -40.75 -21.16 2.36
CA ASP A 269 -39.67 -22.13 2.66
C ASP A 269 -38.58 -21.59 3.61
N LYS A 270 -38.75 -20.38 4.16
CA LYS A 270 -37.84 -19.72 5.12
C LYS A 270 -36.42 -19.47 4.60
N THR A 271 -36.21 -19.42 3.29
CA THR A 271 -34.88 -19.20 2.70
C THR A 271 -34.78 -17.87 2.01
N ASN A 272 -33.77 -17.11 2.43
CA ASN A 272 -33.42 -15.82 1.88
C ASN A 272 -31.89 -15.74 1.98
N PRO A 273 -31.15 -15.92 0.85
CA PRO A 273 -29.69 -15.87 0.81
C PRO A 273 -29.13 -14.63 1.50
N THR A 274 -29.66 -13.45 1.20
CA THR A 274 -29.27 -12.21 1.88
C THR A 274 -29.40 -12.30 3.40
N ARG A 275 -30.52 -12.81 3.92
CA ARG A 275 -30.75 -12.95 5.37
C ARG A 275 -29.90 -14.06 5.99
N ASP A 276 -29.74 -15.18 5.29
CA ASP A 276 -28.90 -16.29 5.75
C ASP A 276 -27.46 -15.83 5.86
N LEU A 277 -26.96 -15.16 4.83
CA LEU A 277 -25.67 -14.51 4.87
C LEU A 277 -25.61 -13.49 6.02
N GLN A 278 -26.60 -12.61 6.19
CA GLN A 278 -26.65 -11.69 7.34
C GLN A 278 -26.61 -12.38 8.70
N HIS A 279 -27.25 -13.54 8.88
CA HIS A 279 -27.18 -14.29 10.14
C HIS A 279 -25.85 -14.97 10.36
N LEU A 280 -25.25 -15.49 9.28
CA LEU A 280 -23.88 -16.01 9.29
C LEU A 280 -22.87 -14.93 9.70
N TRP A 281 -23.17 -13.67 9.39
CA TRP A 281 -22.27 -12.53 9.62
C TRP A 281 -22.58 -11.70 10.88
N GLY A 282 -23.86 -11.53 11.23
CA GLY A 282 -24.36 -10.61 12.27
C GLY A 282 -24.33 -11.15 13.70
N THR A 283 -23.87 -12.38 13.92
CA THR A 283 -23.82 -13.02 15.25
C THR A 283 -22.56 -12.72 16.06
N ARG A 284 -21.85 -11.62 15.77
CA ARG A 284 -20.66 -11.26 16.55
C ARG A 284 -21.00 -10.55 17.86
N PRO A 285 -20.46 -11.00 19.00
CA PRO A 285 -20.26 -10.14 20.15
C PRO A 285 -19.23 -9.08 19.76
N ASP A 286 -19.45 -7.83 20.16
CA ASP A 286 -18.56 -6.70 20.00
C ASP A 286 -17.29 -6.89 20.88
N VAL A 287 -16.47 -7.92 20.61
CA VAL A 287 -15.37 -8.38 21.48
C VAL A 287 -14.31 -7.30 21.63
N ARG A 288 -13.97 -6.57 20.55
CA ARG A 288 -13.04 -5.43 20.64
C ARG A 288 -13.59 -4.25 21.45
N ARG A 289 -14.90 -3.98 21.37
CA ARG A 289 -15.53 -2.89 22.14
C ARG A 289 -15.66 -3.24 23.63
N LYS A 290 -15.81 -4.52 23.96
CA LYS A 290 -15.74 -5.01 25.35
C LYS A 290 -14.31 -5.01 25.89
N LEU A 291 -13.33 -5.46 25.12
CA LEU A 291 -11.92 -5.40 25.54
C LEU A 291 -11.43 -3.95 25.71
N ARG A 292 -11.84 -3.01 24.85
CA ARG A 292 -11.56 -1.58 25.04
C ARG A 292 -12.22 -1.00 26.30
N LYS A 293 -13.48 -1.38 26.60
CA LYS A 293 -14.16 -0.91 27.83
C LYS A 293 -13.64 -1.56 29.11
N GLU A 294 -13.13 -2.79 29.04
CA GLU A 294 -12.58 -3.51 30.20
C GLU A 294 -11.11 -3.15 30.46
N ALA A 295 -10.33 -2.80 29.42
CA ALA A 295 -8.99 -2.22 29.56
C ALA A 295 -9.00 -0.80 30.16
N ASP A 296 -10.12 -0.08 30.03
CA ASP A 296 -10.34 1.26 30.60
C ASP A 296 -10.85 1.22 32.06
N THR A 297 -10.97 0.03 32.66
CA THR A 297 -11.35 -0.13 34.07
C THR A 297 -10.22 -0.69 34.90
N ASP A 298 -9.31 0.20 35.28
CA ASP A 298 -8.42 -0.01 36.40
C ASP A 298 -9.24 -0.06 37.70
N ARG A 299 -9.51 -1.28 38.23
CA ARG A 299 -9.74 -1.55 39.67
C ARG A 299 -9.98 -3.04 39.97
N ARG A 300 -8.93 -3.68 40.48
CA ARG A 300 -8.93 -4.71 41.56
C ARG A 300 -10.17 -5.64 41.62
N GLY A 301 -10.34 -6.48 40.62
CA GLY A 301 -11.19 -7.66 40.71
C GLY A 301 -10.55 -8.77 39.90
N GLY A 302 -10.27 -9.92 40.52
CA GLY A 302 -9.68 -11.06 39.83
C GLY A 302 -10.48 -11.40 38.59
N ILE A 303 -9.91 -11.13 37.42
CA ILE A 303 -10.51 -11.50 36.14
C ILE A 303 -10.31 -13.00 36.00
N THR A 304 -11.33 -13.78 36.38
CA THR A 304 -11.49 -15.12 35.84
C THR A 304 -11.64 -14.96 34.33
N TYR A 305 -10.58 -15.25 33.58
CA TYR A 305 -10.67 -15.52 32.15
C TYR A 305 -11.61 -16.71 32.00
N LYS A 306 -12.92 -16.44 31.84
CA LYS A 306 -13.76 -17.36 31.11
C LYS A 306 -13.16 -17.34 29.71
N SER A 307 -12.37 -18.37 29.39
CA SER A 307 -11.96 -18.66 28.02
C SER A 307 -13.13 -18.26 27.14
N PRO A 308 -12.99 -17.25 26.27
CA PRO A 308 -14.02 -17.02 25.28
C PRO A 308 -14.18 -18.37 24.62
N GLN A 309 -15.37 -18.98 24.74
CA GLN A 309 -15.68 -20.12 23.91
C GLN A 309 -15.34 -19.66 22.50
N LEU A 310 -14.44 -20.37 21.83
CA LEU A 310 -13.91 -20.07 20.51
C LEU A 310 -15.07 -20.07 19.49
N TRP A 311 -15.89 -19.02 19.55
CA TRP A 311 -16.74 -18.59 18.47
C TRP A 311 -15.79 -17.98 17.46
N TYR A 312 -15.06 -18.86 16.75
CA TYR A 312 -14.35 -18.45 15.56
C TYR A 312 -15.36 -17.71 14.69
N PRO A 313 -15.17 -16.42 14.39
CA PRO A 313 -15.91 -15.79 13.30
C PRO A 313 -15.72 -16.66 12.06
N MET A 314 -16.69 -16.65 11.14
CA MET A 314 -16.51 -17.38 9.89
C MET A 314 -15.11 -17.13 9.34
N ASN A 315 -14.35 -18.20 9.06
CA ASN A 315 -13.07 -18.02 8.41
C ASN A 315 -13.34 -17.58 6.96
N HIS A 316 -12.45 -16.76 6.39
CA HIS A 316 -12.38 -16.39 4.96
C HIS A 316 -12.70 -17.55 4.00
N ILE A 317 -12.34 -18.77 4.37
CA ILE A 317 -12.63 -19.99 3.61
C ILE A 317 -14.14 -20.20 3.46
N GLN A 318 -14.93 -20.04 4.52
CA GLN A 318 -16.39 -20.17 4.44
C GLN A 318 -16.99 -19.19 3.41
N LEU A 319 -16.47 -17.96 3.35
CA LEU A 319 -16.88 -16.99 2.32
C LEU A 319 -16.48 -17.44 0.91
N LEU A 320 -15.23 -17.87 0.72
CA LEU A 320 -14.77 -18.40 -0.58
C LEU A 320 -15.65 -19.58 -1.03
N ARG A 321 -16.07 -20.42 -0.08
CA ARG A 321 -16.95 -21.56 -0.33
C ARG A 321 -18.39 -21.17 -0.63
N VAL A 322 -18.95 -20.17 0.05
CA VAL A 322 -20.25 -19.59 -0.36
C VAL A 322 -20.15 -19.13 -1.81
N ARG A 323 -19.12 -18.35 -2.16
CA ARG A 323 -18.93 -17.85 -3.53
C ARG A 323 -18.89 -18.97 -4.55
N GLU A 324 -18.10 -20.00 -4.28
CA GLU A 324 -17.94 -21.11 -5.20
C GLU A 324 -19.21 -21.95 -5.35
N GLU A 325 -19.82 -22.32 -4.22
CA GLU A 325 -20.98 -23.21 -4.23
C GLU A 325 -22.22 -22.49 -4.75
N ALA A 326 -22.45 -21.25 -4.31
CA ALA A 326 -23.56 -20.41 -4.74
C ALA A 326 -23.36 -19.77 -6.12
N GLY A 327 -22.12 -19.66 -6.59
CA GLY A 327 -21.77 -18.83 -7.75
C GLY A 327 -21.98 -17.35 -7.43
N PHE A 328 -21.37 -16.80 -6.38
CA PHE A 328 -21.57 -15.39 -6.02
C PHE A 328 -20.38 -14.52 -6.49
N PRO A 329 -20.53 -13.60 -7.47
CA PRO A 329 -19.43 -12.75 -7.94
C PRO A 329 -18.97 -11.77 -6.85
N TYR A 330 -17.68 -11.43 -6.77
CA TYR A 330 -17.13 -10.37 -5.89
C TYR A 330 -17.28 -8.95 -6.45
N ARG A 331 -17.12 -8.77 -7.77
CA ARG A 331 -17.09 -7.42 -8.38
C ARG A 331 -18.48 -6.79 -8.53
N ILE A 332 -19.51 -7.61 -8.50
CA ILE A 332 -20.90 -7.22 -8.80
C ILE A 332 -21.73 -7.06 -7.51
N ILE A 333 -21.07 -7.20 -6.35
CA ILE A 333 -21.74 -7.10 -5.06
C ILE A 333 -22.14 -5.65 -4.83
N GLY A 334 -23.45 -5.40 -4.77
CA GLY A 334 -24.00 -4.10 -4.38
C GLY A 334 -23.60 -3.69 -2.95
N LYS A 335 -24.14 -2.56 -2.48
CA LYS A 335 -23.77 -1.95 -1.18
C LYS A 335 -23.83 -2.88 0.04
N LEU A 336 -24.71 -3.88 0.03
CA LEU A 336 -24.89 -4.76 1.17
C LEU A 336 -23.69 -5.70 1.32
N GLY A 337 -23.36 -6.52 0.32
CA GLY A 337 -22.24 -7.45 0.48
C GLY A 337 -20.88 -6.74 0.60
N MET A 338 -20.73 -5.50 0.09
CA MET A 338 -19.51 -4.70 0.30
C MET A 338 -19.22 -4.41 1.78
N ARG A 339 -20.23 -3.97 2.55
CA ARG A 339 -20.07 -3.76 4.00
C ARG A 339 -19.72 -5.05 4.74
N MET A 340 -20.30 -6.17 4.30
CA MET A 340 -20.16 -7.46 4.97
C MET A 340 -18.80 -8.11 4.68
N LEU A 341 -18.30 -7.90 3.47
CA LEU A 341 -16.94 -8.26 3.09
C LEU A 341 -15.92 -7.42 3.84
N SER A 342 -16.15 -6.10 3.94
CA SER A 342 -15.21 -5.19 4.58
C SER A 342 -14.86 -5.55 6.02
N ASP A 343 -15.89 -5.80 6.85
CA ASP A 343 -15.68 -6.18 8.24
C ASP A 343 -14.94 -7.52 8.37
N LEU A 344 -15.27 -8.50 7.52
CA LEU A 344 -14.64 -9.82 7.54
C LEU A 344 -13.15 -9.75 7.15
N ILE A 345 -12.85 -9.00 6.09
CA ILE A 345 -11.50 -8.88 5.55
C ILE A 345 -10.56 -8.29 6.60
N ARG A 346 -10.99 -7.21 7.28
CA ARG A 346 -10.22 -6.58 8.36
C ARG A 346 -9.79 -7.58 9.44
N ASP A 347 -10.60 -8.60 9.72
CA ASP A 347 -10.24 -9.62 10.71
C ASP A 347 -9.35 -10.73 10.13
N CYS A 348 -9.51 -11.08 8.85
CA CYS A 348 -8.61 -12.02 8.18
C CYS A 348 -7.18 -11.46 8.16
N PHE A 349 -7.05 -10.15 8.00
CA PHE A 349 -5.76 -9.48 8.01
C PHE A 349 -5.08 -9.44 9.39
N ALA A 350 -5.86 -9.49 10.47
CA ALA A 350 -5.31 -9.52 11.83
C ALA A 350 -4.53 -10.82 12.13
N ASP A 351 -4.82 -11.90 11.40
CA ASP A 351 -4.25 -13.24 11.60
C ASP A 351 -3.58 -13.80 10.31
N LEU A 352 -2.90 -12.94 9.51
CA LEU A 352 -2.17 -13.25 8.25
C LEU A 352 -1.08 -14.34 8.37
N THR A 353 -1.48 -15.54 8.74
CA THR A 353 -0.59 -16.69 8.97
C THR A 353 -0.76 -17.75 7.88
N VAL A 354 -1.78 -17.63 7.01
CA VAL A 354 -2.13 -18.65 6.02
C VAL A 354 -2.30 -18.07 4.61
N ALA A 355 -1.75 -18.74 3.59
CA ALA A 355 -1.84 -18.34 2.17
C ALA A 355 -3.28 -18.20 1.64
N SER A 356 -4.23 -18.89 2.26
CA SER A 356 -5.66 -18.74 1.95
C SER A 356 -6.21 -17.35 2.32
N ASP A 357 -5.68 -16.70 3.37
CA ASP A 357 -6.07 -15.34 3.76
C ASP A 357 -5.61 -14.34 2.71
N TRP A 358 -4.41 -14.56 2.17
CA TRP A 358 -3.84 -13.80 1.06
C TRP A 358 -4.69 -13.90 -0.21
N LEU A 359 -5.12 -15.11 -0.57
CA LEU A 359 -5.97 -15.32 -1.75
C LEU A 359 -7.35 -14.67 -1.58
N ALA A 360 -7.96 -14.78 -0.41
CA ALA A 360 -9.22 -14.10 -0.10
C ALA A 360 -9.03 -12.59 -0.20
N ALA A 361 -7.98 -12.05 0.42
CA ALA A 361 -7.60 -10.66 0.33
C ALA A 361 -7.46 -10.19 -1.12
N VAL A 362 -6.62 -10.82 -1.94
CA VAL A 362 -6.40 -10.41 -3.34
C VAL A 362 -7.68 -10.39 -4.16
N ASN A 363 -8.51 -11.45 -4.05
CA ASN A 363 -9.80 -11.49 -4.75
C ASN A 363 -10.76 -10.39 -4.28
N LEU A 364 -10.72 -10.06 -2.99
CA LEU A 364 -11.57 -9.03 -2.39
C LEU A 364 -11.04 -7.61 -2.62
N MET A 365 -9.74 -7.45 -2.81
CA MET A 365 -9.13 -6.17 -3.17
C MET A 365 -9.58 -5.68 -4.55
N ALA A 366 -10.05 -6.60 -5.41
CA ALA A 366 -10.70 -6.27 -6.67
C ALA A 366 -12.14 -5.71 -6.50
N ALA A 367 -12.71 -5.69 -5.28
CA ALA A 367 -14.12 -5.38 -5.03
C ALA A 367 -14.45 -3.90 -4.72
N ARG A 368 -13.57 -2.92 -5.01
CA ARG A 368 -13.90 -1.48 -5.25
C ARG A 368 -13.77 -0.40 -4.15
N GLU A 369 -13.42 -0.63 -2.89
CA GLU A 369 -13.28 0.49 -1.92
C GLU A 369 -11.84 0.81 -1.49
N LYS A 370 -11.33 1.99 -1.87
CA LYS A 370 -9.97 2.46 -1.55
C LYS A 370 -9.71 2.59 -0.05
N GLU A 371 -10.66 3.16 0.69
CA GLU A 371 -10.53 3.41 2.14
C GLU A 371 -10.30 2.11 2.91
N THR A 372 -10.96 1.05 2.47
CA THR A 372 -10.90 -0.26 3.10
C THR A 372 -9.61 -0.99 2.76
N LEU A 373 -9.07 -0.82 1.56
CA LEU A 373 -7.80 -1.42 1.16
C LEU A 373 -6.61 -0.92 2.01
N GLU A 374 -6.55 0.39 2.26
CA GLU A 374 -5.48 1.00 3.07
C GLU A 374 -5.49 0.51 4.52
N GLU A 375 -6.69 0.25 5.09
CA GLU A 375 -6.84 -0.38 6.42
C GLU A 375 -6.41 -1.86 6.45
N TRP A 376 -6.44 -2.55 5.31
CA TRP A 376 -6.30 -4.01 5.25
C TRP A 376 -4.86 -4.49 5.11
N LEU A 377 -4.10 -3.86 4.23
CA LEU A 377 -2.70 -4.22 4.00
C LEU A 377 -1.81 -3.00 4.28
N PRO A 378 -1.61 -2.64 5.56
CA PRO A 378 -0.73 -1.55 5.91
C PRO A 378 0.72 -1.86 5.53
N ASP A 379 1.52 -0.82 5.33
CA ASP A 379 2.89 -0.93 4.82
C ASP A 379 3.83 -1.69 5.77
N ASP A 380 3.49 -1.79 7.06
CA ASP A 380 4.25 -2.48 8.11
C ASP A 380 4.05 -4.00 8.10
N VAL A 381 2.94 -4.49 7.55
CA VAL A 381 2.67 -5.92 7.35
C VAL A 381 3.49 -6.48 6.20
N ILE A 382 3.78 -5.70 5.15
CA ILE A 382 4.57 -6.13 3.99
C ILE A 382 5.94 -6.76 4.38
N PRO A 383 6.69 -6.20 5.34
CA PRO A 383 7.84 -6.85 5.95
C PRO A 383 7.66 -8.29 6.43
N SER A 384 6.52 -8.61 7.04
CA SER A 384 6.26 -9.92 7.64
C SER A 384 5.70 -10.93 6.64
N VAL A 385 5.29 -10.49 5.45
CA VAL A 385 4.79 -11.37 4.40
C VAL A 385 5.88 -12.38 3.98
N PRO A 386 5.57 -13.70 4.01
CA PRO A 386 6.50 -14.74 3.57
C PRO A 386 6.89 -14.60 2.09
N GLU A 387 8.12 -14.98 1.77
CA GLU A 387 8.66 -14.84 0.40
C GLU A 387 7.82 -15.56 -0.67
N GLY A 388 7.25 -16.73 -0.33
CA GLY A 388 6.34 -17.45 -1.24
C GLY A 388 5.09 -16.63 -1.61
N MET A 389 4.56 -15.83 -0.69
CA MET A 389 3.42 -14.94 -0.97
C MET A 389 3.84 -13.70 -1.77
N VAL A 390 5.06 -13.19 -1.56
CA VAL A 390 5.61 -12.10 -2.39
C VAL A 390 5.71 -12.53 -3.84
N LEU A 391 6.20 -13.73 -4.11
CA LEU A 391 6.27 -14.29 -5.47
C LEU A 391 4.88 -14.46 -6.11
N GLN A 392 3.88 -14.88 -5.32
CA GLN A 392 2.49 -14.96 -5.78
C GLN A 392 1.92 -13.57 -6.09
N ALA A 393 2.15 -12.57 -5.22
CA ALA A 393 1.75 -11.19 -5.44
C ALA A 393 2.40 -10.62 -6.71
N GLU A 394 3.67 -10.93 -6.95
CA GLU A 394 4.37 -10.55 -8.18
C GLU A 394 3.70 -11.16 -9.41
N GLN A 395 3.35 -12.46 -9.39
CA GLN A 395 2.66 -13.13 -10.49
C GLN A 395 1.28 -12.50 -10.76
N ILE A 396 0.52 -12.18 -9.72
CA ILE A 396 -0.77 -11.49 -9.84
C ILE A 396 -0.58 -10.12 -10.50
N ILE A 397 0.40 -9.33 -10.05
CA ILE A 397 0.72 -8.03 -10.63
C ILE A 397 1.09 -8.18 -12.11
N ALA A 398 1.92 -9.16 -12.46
CA ALA A 398 2.30 -9.44 -13.84
C ALA A 398 1.08 -9.74 -14.72
N ASN A 399 0.15 -10.57 -14.23
CA ASN A 399 -1.07 -10.94 -14.95
C ASN A 399 -2.06 -9.77 -15.07
N LEU A 400 -2.18 -8.92 -14.03
CA LEU A 400 -2.97 -7.69 -14.09
C LEU A 400 -2.46 -6.73 -15.16
N PHE A 401 -1.13 -6.55 -15.26
CA PHE A 401 -0.56 -5.77 -16.35
C PHE A 401 -0.90 -6.35 -17.72
N GLU A 402 -0.82 -7.67 -17.90
CA GLU A 402 -1.20 -8.30 -19.18
C GLU A 402 -2.67 -8.08 -19.53
N SER A 403 -3.56 -8.18 -18.55
CA SER A 403 -4.99 -7.91 -18.73
C SER A 403 -5.23 -6.48 -19.19
N VAL A 404 -4.62 -5.49 -18.52
CA VAL A 404 -4.73 -4.07 -18.90
C VAL A 404 -4.11 -3.79 -20.27
N GLU A 405 -2.95 -4.36 -20.57
CA GLU A 405 -2.24 -4.13 -21.84
C GLU A 405 -2.94 -4.75 -23.07
N ARG A 406 -3.71 -5.83 -22.88
CA ARG A 406 -4.58 -6.40 -23.92
C ARG A 406 -5.75 -5.47 -24.25
N GLU A 407 -6.28 -4.77 -23.24
CA GLU A 407 -7.47 -3.92 -23.34
C GLU A 407 -7.13 -2.43 -23.46
N LYS A 408 -6.25 -2.04 -24.39
CA LYS A 408 -5.85 -0.63 -24.58
C LYS A 408 -7.03 0.31 -24.88
N ARG A 409 -8.12 -0.24 -25.42
CA ARG A 409 -9.40 0.41 -25.70
C ARG A 409 -10.50 -0.59 -25.36
N PRO A 410 -10.88 -0.71 -24.08
CA PRO A 410 -11.93 -1.65 -23.70
C PRO A 410 -13.25 -1.27 -24.40
N SER A 411 -14.14 -2.25 -24.59
CA SER A 411 -15.55 -1.94 -24.83
C SER A 411 -16.16 -1.22 -23.62
N GLU A 412 -17.28 -0.53 -23.81
CA GLU A 412 -18.03 0.12 -22.73
C GLU A 412 -18.33 -0.87 -21.58
N GLU A 413 -18.73 -2.10 -21.92
CA GLU A 413 -18.98 -3.20 -20.98
C GLU A 413 -17.76 -3.59 -20.12
N ARG A 414 -16.54 -3.33 -20.62
CA ARG A 414 -15.28 -3.78 -20.00
C ARG A 414 -14.47 -2.67 -19.37
N GLU A 415 -14.86 -1.43 -19.55
CA GLU A 415 -14.10 -0.29 -19.05
C GLU A 415 -13.94 -0.34 -17.53
N ASP A 416 -15.03 -0.65 -16.83
CA ASP A 416 -15.09 -0.90 -15.39
C ASP A 416 -14.12 -2.00 -14.93
N TYR A 417 -14.04 -3.10 -15.68
CA TYR A 417 -13.17 -4.22 -15.36
C TYR A 417 -11.68 -3.83 -15.41
N VAL A 418 -11.30 -3.07 -16.43
CA VAL A 418 -9.91 -2.62 -16.61
C VAL A 418 -9.57 -1.51 -15.62
N GLU A 419 -10.51 -0.60 -15.33
CA GLU A 419 -10.33 0.39 -14.27
C GLU A 419 -10.06 -0.28 -12.91
N ASP A 420 -10.83 -1.32 -12.57
CA ASP A 420 -10.62 -2.10 -11.35
C ASP A 420 -9.22 -2.76 -11.34
N ALA A 421 -8.77 -3.32 -12.47
CA ALA A 421 -7.41 -3.89 -12.57
C ALA A 421 -6.31 -2.83 -12.35
N ILE A 422 -6.48 -1.62 -12.90
CA ILE A 422 -5.55 -0.49 -12.68
C ILE A 422 -5.57 -0.06 -11.22
N ARG A 423 -6.75 -0.03 -10.59
CA ARG A 423 -6.91 0.32 -9.18
C ARG A 423 -6.21 -0.70 -8.29
N THR A 424 -6.36 -1.98 -8.58
CA THR A 424 -5.65 -3.06 -7.87
C THR A 424 -4.14 -2.94 -8.07
N LEU A 425 -3.64 -2.63 -9.28
CA LEU A 425 -2.20 -2.37 -9.51
C LEU A 425 -1.69 -1.17 -8.71
N THR A 426 -2.45 -0.08 -8.71
CA THR A 426 -2.16 1.16 -7.97
C THR A 426 -2.05 0.88 -6.46
N PHE A 427 -2.77 -0.12 -5.95
CA PHE A 427 -2.73 -0.52 -4.56
C PHE A 427 -1.61 -1.51 -4.23
N LEU A 428 -1.52 -2.62 -4.99
CA LEU A 428 -0.60 -3.72 -4.72
C LEU A 428 0.85 -3.39 -5.05
N LEU A 429 1.08 -2.73 -6.19
CA LEU A 429 2.43 -2.52 -6.68
C LEU A 429 3.28 -1.65 -5.73
N PRO A 430 2.81 -0.49 -5.23
CA PRO A 430 3.61 0.32 -4.28
C PRO A 430 3.95 -0.40 -2.97
N ARG A 431 3.16 -1.38 -2.56
CA ARG A 431 3.41 -2.18 -1.36
C ARG A 431 4.44 -3.28 -1.63
N PHE A 432 4.17 -4.13 -2.61
CA PHE A 432 5.03 -5.28 -2.89
C PHE A 432 6.29 -4.96 -3.67
N HIS A 433 6.34 -3.86 -4.43
CA HIS A 433 7.55 -3.53 -5.19
C HIS A 433 8.77 -3.43 -4.27
N GLN A 434 8.60 -3.04 -3.01
CA GLN A 434 9.68 -2.99 -2.03
C GLN A 434 10.30 -4.38 -1.75
N ARG A 435 9.55 -5.46 -1.97
CA ARG A 435 10.05 -6.83 -1.78
C ARG A 435 10.57 -7.46 -3.07
N PHE A 436 10.40 -6.80 -4.22
CA PHE A 436 10.86 -7.32 -5.50
C PHE A 436 12.37 -7.16 -5.69
N THR A 437 12.93 -7.99 -6.57
CA THR A 437 14.30 -7.82 -7.05
C THR A 437 14.45 -6.46 -7.77
N THR A 438 15.66 -5.89 -7.76
CA THR A 438 15.97 -4.64 -8.49
C THR A 438 15.48 -4.66 -9.95
N SER A 439 15.73 -5.76 -10.66
CA SER A 439 15.28 -5.89 -12.06
C SER A 439 13.75 -5.84 -12.18
N ASN A 440 13.03 -6.54 -11.30
CA ASN A 440 11.56 -6.56 -11.32
C ASN A 440 10.97 -5.21 -10.88
N ARG A 441 11.58 -4.50 -9.92
CA ARG A 441 11.18 -3.15 -9.52
C ARG A 441 11.19 -2.20 -10.71
N VAL A 442 12.35 -2.08 -11.39
CA VAL A 442 12.49 -1.22 -12.58
C VAL A 442 11.51 -1.65 -13.67
N LYS A 443 11.41 -2.96 -13.95
CA LYS A 443 10.50 -3.51 -14.97
C LYS A 443 9.03 -3.12 -14.74
N TYR A 444 8.51 -3.32 -13.52
CA TYR A 444 7.10 -3.04 -13.24
C TYR A 444 6.81 -1.55 -13.11
N VAL A 445 7.71 -0.75 -12.53
CA VAL A 445 7.54 0.72 -12.52
C VAL A 445 7.56 1.26 -13.95
N ALA A 446 8.46 0.78 -14.81
CA ALA A 446 8.47 1.14 -16.22
C ALA A 446 7.16 0.76 -16.95
N ARG A 447 6.63 -0.45 -16.72
CA ARG A 447 5.30 -0.84 -17.26
C ARG A 447 4.20 0.08 -16.72
N PHE A 448 4.20 0.37 -15.43
CA PHE A 448 3.21 1.23 -14.79
C PHE A 448 3.25 2.62 -15.42
N LEU A 449 4.41 3.29 -15.49
CA LEU A 449 4.54 4.61 -16.12
C LEU A 449 3.99 4.66 -17.55
N ARG A 450 4.19 3.59 -18.35
CA ARG A 450 3.64 3.50 -19.72
C ARG A 450 2.11 3.44 -19.77
N MET A 451 1.45 2.97 -18.72
CA MET A 451 -0.01 2.93 -18.62
C MET A 451 -0.65 4.32 -18.56
N ALA A 452 0.10 5.37 -18.23
CA ALA A 452 -0.38 6.76 -18.23
C ALA A 452 -1.00 7.20 -19.56
N ARG A 453 -0.63 6.54 -20.67
CA ARG A 453 -1.18 6.80 -22.00
C ARG A 453 -2.60 6.22 -22.20
N LEU A 454 -3.04 5.31 -21.35
CA LEU A 454 -4.39 4.71 -21.43
C LEU A 454 -5.45 5.74 -21.01
N PRO A 455 -6.57 5.88 -21.75
CA PRO A 455 -7.62 6.87 -21.44
C PRO A 455 -8.15 6.81 -20.00
N MET A 456 -8.33 5.61 -19.48
CA MET A 456 -8.78 5.28 -18.13
C MET A 456 -7.88 5.84 -17.00
N CYS A 457 -6.56 5.90 -17.20
CA CYS A 457 -5.64 6.50 -16.22
C CYS A 457 -5.82 8.03 -16.11
N ARG A 458 -6.44 8.66 -17.11
CA ARG A 458 -6.63 10.13 -17.21
C ARG A 458 -7.86 10.60 -16.44
N ARG A 459 -8.74 9.68 -16.05
CA ARG A 459 -9.95 10.02 -15.28
C ARG A 459 -9.52 10.67 -13.95
N PRO A 460 -10.13 11.80 -13.53
CA PRO A 460 -9.72 12.50 -12.31
C PRO A 460 -9.70 11.61 -11.05
N ILE A 461 -10.65 10.66 -10.96
CA ILE A 461 -10.74 9.72 -9.84
C ILE A 461 -9.53 8.76 -9.76
N MET A 462 -8.94 8.42 -10.90
CA MET A 462 -7.79 7.52 -10.99
C MET A 462 -6.46 8.26 -10.90
N ALA A 463 -6.38 9.48 -11.44
CA ALA A 463 -5.14 10.26 -11.51
C ALA A 463 -4.47 10.44 -10.13
N GLY A 464 -5.26 10.75 -9.09
CA GLY A 464 -4.73 10.93 -7.73
C GLY A 464 -4.17 9.64 -7.13
N GLY A 465 -4.90 8.52 -7.23
CA GLY A 465 -4.40 7.23 -6.75
C GLY A 465 -3.15 6.78 -7.52
N TYR A 466 -3.19 6.91 -8.84
CA TYR A 466 -2.10 6.57 -9.74
C TYR A 466 -0.83 7.41 -9.46
N GLY A 467 -1.00 8.70 -9.18
CA GLY A 467 0.09 9.58 -8.79
C GLY A 467 0.72 9.22 -7.45
N ASN A 468 -0.11 8.94 -6.43
CA ASN A 468 0.38 8.48 -5.14
C ASN A 468 1.16 7.16 -5.26
N ALA A 469 0.72 6.24 -6.13
CA ALA A 469 1.42 5.00 -6.39
C ALA A 469 2.79 5.24 -7.05
N ILE A 470 2.87 6.12 -8.06
CA ILE A 470 4.14 6.50 -8.68
C ILE A 470 5.09 7.11 -7.64
N GLU A 471 4.60 8.04 -6.83
CA GLU A 471 5.38 8.67 -5.77
C GLU A 471 5.94 7.64 -4.80
N ALA A 472 5.07 6.79 -4.26
CA ALA A 472 5.46 5.75 -3.31
C ALA A 472 6.49 4.78 -3.91
N MET A 473 6.35 4.39 -5.18
CA MET A 473 7.33 3.53 -5.83
C MET A 473 8.67 4.23 -6.06
N MET A 474 8.66 5.43 -6.63
CA MET A 474 9.87 6.16 -6.98
C MET A 474 10.69 6.55 -5.75
N ARG A 475 10.03 6.93 -4.64
CA ARG A 475 10.69 7.23 -3.36
C ARG A 475 11.40 6.02 -2.74
N ASN A 476 10.91 4.80 -2.99
CA ASN A 476 11.46 3.56 -2.42
C ASN A 476 12.49 2.85 -3.32
N MET A 477 12.74 3.38 -4.51
CA MET A 477 13.80 2.91 -5.40
C MET A 477 15.17 3.51 -5.02
N LEU A 478 16.25 2.83 -5.38
CA LEU A 478 17.59 3.40 -5.35
C LEU A 478 17.77 4.44 -6.47
N GLU A 479 18.73 5.36 -6.33
CA GLU A 479 19.03 6.34 -7.39
C GLU A 479 19.42 5.66 -8.71
N VAL A 480 20.26 4.62 -8.66
CA VAL A 480 20.65 3.83 -9.85
C VAL A 480 19.47 3.12 -10.52
N GLU A 481 18.42 2.78 -9.76
CA GLU A 481 17.19 2.17 -10.30
C GLU A 481 16.31 3.24 -10.94
N ARG A 482 16.19 4.42 -10.32
CA ARG A 482 15.49 5.58 -10.89
C ARG A 482 16.14 6.07 -12.18
N HIS A 483 17.47 6.05 -12.27
CA HIS A 483 18.20 6.41 -13.50
C HIS A 483 17.86 5.47 -14.67
N GLN A 484 17.55 4.19 -14.40
CA GLN A 484 17.11 3.26 -15.44
C GLN A 484 15.71 3.59 -15.99
N LEU A 485 14.93 4.45 -15.32
CA LEU A 485 13.58 4.88 -15.74
C LEU A 485 13.57 6.22 -16.50
N VAL A 486 14.74 6.80 -16.78
CA VAL A 486 14.85 8.12 -17.44
C VAL A 486 14.07 8.15 -18.76
N LYS A 487 14.15 7.07 -19.55
CA LYS A 487 13.39 6.96 -20.80
C LYS A 487 11.88 7.06 -20.55
N GLU A 488 11.35 6.21 -19.66
CA GLU A 488 9.93 6.16 -19.34
C GLU A 488 9.41 7.48 -18.77
N VAL A 489 10.23 8.17 -17.98
CA VAL A 489 9.91 9.50 -17.43
C VAL A 489 9.87 10.58 -18.51
N VAL A 490 10.84 10.61 -19.43
CA VAL A 490 10.84 11.53 -20.58
C VAL A 490 9.65 11.27 -21.50
N GLU A 491 9.27 10.00 -21.62
CA GLU A 491 8.14 9.52 -22.41
C GLU A 491 6.78 9.68 -21.72
N PHE A 492 6.77 10.01 -20.43
CA PHE A 492 5.55 10.18 -19.65
C PHE A 492 4.75 11.39 -20.17
N PRO A 493 3.44 11.25 -20.40
CA PRO A 493 2.65 12.33 -20.97
C PRO A 493 2.48 13.47 -19.96
N VAL A 494 2.55 14.71 -20.43
CA VAL A 494 2.16 15.89 -19.63
C VAL A 494 0.65 16.14 -19.76
N PRO A 495 0.01 16.85 -18.82
CA PRO A 495 -1.45 16.99 -18.77
C PRO A 495 -2.08 17.48 -20.08
N GLU A 496 -1.44 18.41 -20.78
CA GLU A 496 -1.92 19.01 -22.03
C GLU A 496 -1.91 18.04 -23.22
N GLU A 497 -1.16 16.94 -23.16
CA GLU A 497 -1.16 15.91 -24.20
C GLU A 497 -2.35 14.94 -24.09
N ILE A 498 -3.00 14.93 -22.93
CA ILE A 498 -3.98 13.92 -22.56
C ILE A 498 -5.27 14.51 -21.97
N ASP A 499 -5.41 15.83 -22.01
CA ASP A 499 -6.52 16.60 -21.44
C ASP A 499 -6.75 16.30 -19.94
N ALA A 500 -5.67 16.07 -19.18
CA ALA A 500 -5.74 15.81 -17.75
C ALA A 500 -5.74 17.12 -16.93
N HIS A 501 -6.29 17.06 -15.72
CA HIS A 501 -6.31 18.20 -14.81
C HIS A 501 -4.93 18.39 -14.13
N GLU A 502 -4.29 19.55 -14.35
CA GLU A 502 -2.90 19.80 -13.95
C GLU A 502 -2.57 19.61 -12.45
N PRO A 503 -3.43 19.91 -11.45
CA PRO A 503 -3.02 19.69 -10.06
C PRO A 503 -3.06 18.21 -9.61
N SER A 504 -3.70 17.31 -10.36
CA SER A 504 -3.81 15.89 -9.97
C SER A 504 -2.97 14.93 -10.81
N TRP A 505 -2.31 15.42 -11.85
CA TRP A 505 -1.48 14.59 -12.72
C TRP A 505 -0.05 14.46 -12.14
N PRO A 506 0.50 13.24 -12.05
CA PRO A 506 1.81 13.04 -11.44
C PRO A 506 2.97 13.53 -12.31
N GLU A 507 4.04 13.96 -11.64
CA GLU A 507 5.30 14.38 -12.26
C GLU A 507 6.44 13.41 -11.83
N PRO A 508 6.55 12.20 -12.42
CA PRO A 508 7.54 11.21 -12.00
C PRO A 508 8.99 11.69 -12.10
N ALA A 509 9.25 12.69 -12.95
CA ALA A 509 10.57 13.25 -13.17
C ALA A 509 11.19 13.88 -11.91
N ILE A 510 10.38 14.41 -11.00
CA ILE A 510 10.86 15.09 -9.78
C ILE A 510 11.64 14.16 -8.84
N TYR A 511 11.46 12.85 -8.99
CA TYR A 511 12.12 11.84 -8.16
C TYR A 511 13.47 11.40 -8.72
N ILE A 512 13.82 11.77 -9.96
CA ILE A 512 15.13 11.45 -10.55
C ILE A 512 16.07 12.64 -10.30
N THR A 513 17.14 12.39 -9.55
CA THR A 513 18.16 13.37 -9.19
C THR A 513 19.50 13.06 -9.88
N GLY A 514 20.45 13.99 -9.81
CA GLY A 514 21.80 13.77 -10.32
C GLY A 514 21.91 13.84 -11.84
N LYS A 515 23.05 13.38 -12.38
CA LYS A 515 23.24 13.18 -13.82
C LYS A 515 22.94 11.73 -14.17
N ALA A 516 22.25 11.51 -15.28
CA ALA A 516 21.99 10.21 -15.84
C ALA A 516 22.57 10.10 -17.25
N GLU A 517 22.95 8.90 -17.65
CA GLU A 517 23.29 8.62 -19.04
C GLU A 517 22.03 8.72 -19.90
N ARG A 518 22.12 9.34 -21.08
CA ARG A 518 21.00 9.38 -22.04
C ARG A 518 20.77 7.95 -22.58
N PRO A 519 19.60 7.35 -22.37
CA PRO A 519 19.25 6.09 -23.02
C PRO A 519 19.22 6.25 -24.55
N ASP A 520 19.83 5.30 -25.27
CA ASP A 520 19.95 5.30 -26.73
C ASP A 520 18.60 5.32 -27.47
N ASP A 521 17.53 4.90 -26.79
CA ASP A 521 16.20 4.74 -27.34
C ASP A 521 15.22 5.89 -27.00
N ILE A 522 15.72 7.00 -26.42
CA ILE A 522 14.95 8.24 -26.33
C ILE A 522 14.78 8.83 -27.73
N ARG A 523 13.53 8.83 -28.21
CA ARG A 523 13.15 9.39 -29.50
C ARG A 523 13.40 10.92 -29.54
N PRO A 524 14.26 11.43 -30.45
CA PRO A 524 14.49 12.88 -30.60
C PRO A 524 13.19 13.67 -30.85
N GLU A 525 12.20 13.04 -31.49
CA GLU A 525 10.88 13.62 -31.76
C GLU A 525 10.12 13.92 -30.46
N ARG A 526 10.33 13.12 -29.40
CA ARG A 526 9.73 13.37 -28.09
C ARG A 526 10.25 14.66 -27.49
N ILE A 527 11.56 14.87 -27.51
CA ILE A 527 12.18 16.11 -26.99
C ILE A 527 11.75 17.32 -27.82
N LYS A 528 11.75 17.22 -29.16
CA LYS A 528 11.24 18.28 -30.04
C LYS A 528 9.79 18.63 -29.73
N HIS A 529 8.95 17.62 -29.50
CA HIS A 529 7.56 17.84 -29.11
C HIS A 529 7.44 18.57 -27.77
N LEU A 530 8.17 18.12 -26.74
CA LEU A 530 8.19 18.79 -25.44
C LEU A 530 8.64 20.25 -25.55
N ILE A 531 9.70 20.55 -26.34
CA ILE A 531 10.16 21.92 -26.60
C ILE A 531 9.03 22.74 -27.25
N SER A 532 8.34 22.19 -28.25
CA SER A 532 7.23 22.91 -28.89
C SER A 532 6.08 23.19 -27.92
N LEU A 533 5.79 22.24 -27.01
CA LEU A 533 4.69 22.29 -26.07
C LEU A 533 4.99 23.22 -24.87
N ALA A 534 6.25 23.30 -24.45
CA ALA A 534 6.70 24.12 -23.32
C ALA A 534 6.39 25.61 -23.49
N SER A 535 6.18 26.10 -24.72
CA SER A 535 5.68 27.46 -24.99
C SER A 535 4.30 27.77 -24.42
N LYS A 536 3.50 26.73 -24.11
CA LYS A 536 2.10 26.81 -23.69
C LYS A 536 1.77 25.95 -22.46
N SER A 537 2.73 25.15 -21.98
CA SER A 537 2.54 24.15 -20.93
C SER A 537 3.62 24.28 -19.87
N GLY A 538 3.20 24.56 -18.63
CA GLY A 538 4.12 24.62 -17.50
C GLY A 538 4.68 23.24 -17.15
N ALA A 539 3.89 22.18 -17.29
CA ALA A 539 4.32 20.81 -17.06
C ALA A 539 5.39 20.35 -18.06
N ALA A 540 5.24 20.68 -19.35
CA ALA A 540 6.26 20.39 -20.36
C ALA A 540 7.56 21.15 -20.09
N LEU A 541 7.45 22.41 -19.67
CA LEU A 541 8.60 23.23 -19.30
C LEU A 541 9.35 22.66 -18.09
N ARG A 542 8.62 22.26 -17.03
CA ARG A 542 9.19 21.58 -15.85
C ARG A 542 9.87 20.27 -16.21
N LEU A 543 9.23 19.45 -17.06
CA LEU A 543 9.82 18.20 -17.52
C LEU A 543 11.13 18.45 -18.29
N LEU A 544 11.17 19.44 -19.19
CA LEU A 544 12.39 19.79 -19.93
C LEU A 544 13.51 20.30 -19.02
N GLU A 545 13.18 21.10 -18.00
CA GLU A 545 14.14 21.54 -16.98
C GLU A 545 14.79 20.34 -16.29
N ILE A 546 13.98 19.36 -15.87
CA ILE A 546 14.49 18.15 -15.20
C ILE A 546 15.35 17.34 -16.17
N VAL A 547 14.87 17.11 -17.40
CA VAL A 547 15.61 16.35 -18.42
C VAL A 547 16.94 17.01 -18.78
N HIS A 548 17.00 18.34 -18.80
CA HIS A 548 18.26 19.08 -18.95
C HIS A 548 19.20 18.85 -17.77
N ARG A 549 18.70 19.00 -16.53
CA ARG A 549 19.47 18.81 -15.29
C ARG A 549 20.03 17.39 -15.16
N LEU A 550 19.29 16.39 -15.65
CA LEU A 550 19.75 15.01 -15.75
C LEU A 550 20.88 14.82 -16.78
N GLY A 551 21.19 15.80 -17.62
CA GLY A 551 22.21 15.70 -18.66
C GLY A 551 21.77 14.92 -19.89
N VAL A 552 20.46 14.73 -20.07
CA VAL A 552 19.91 13.86 -21.13
C VAL A 552 19.81 14.59 -22.46
N LEU A 553 19.65 15.92 -22.48
CA LEU A 553 19.53 16.70 -23.72
C LEU A 553 20.85 16.77 -24.49
N THR A 554 20.80 16.57 -25.81
CA THR A 554 21.91 16.84 -26.74
C THR A 554 22.21 18.34 -26.84
N ALA A 555 23.38 18.72 -27.34
CA ALA A 555 23.76 20.13 -27.52
C ALA A 555 22.73 20.91 -28.38
N ASP A 556 22.23 20.31 -29.46
CA ASP A 556 21.23 20.93 -30.32
C ASP A 556 19.87 21.10 -29.61
N GLU A 557 19.45 20.09 -28.83
CA GLU A 557 18.22 20.16 -28.03
C GLU A 557 18.34 21.18 -26.89
N GLN A 558 19.51 21.29 -26.26
CA GLN A 558 19.81 22.32 -25.26
C GLN A 558 19.75 23.72 -25.88
N HIS A 559 20.34 23.92 -27.06
CA HIS A 559 20.28 25.18 -27.78
C HIS A 559 18.86 25.56 -28.19
N ALA A 560 18.07 24.58 -28.67
CA ALA A 560 16.67 24.78 -29.02
C ALA A 560 15.82 25.14 -27.79
N PHE A 561 16.05 24.47 -26.66
CA PHE A 561 15.36 24.76 -25.40
C PHE A 561 15.75 26.15 -24.86
N ALA A 562 17.04 26.50 -24.89
CA ALA A 562 17.53 27.82 -24.51
C ALA A 562 16.90 28.91 -25.40
N SER A 563 16.88 28.69 -26.72
CA SER A 563 16.28 29.60 -27.69
C SER A 563 14.80 29.84 -27.41
N LEU A 564 14.04 28.78 -27.10
CA LEU A 564 12.63 28.89 -26.74
C LEU A 564 12.44 29.81 -25.54
N VAL A 565 13.16 29.59 -24.45
CA VAL A 565 12.94 30.34 -23.20
C VAL A 565 13.46 31.77 -23.32
N TRP A 566 14.69 31.95 -23.81
CA TRP A 566 15.39 33.23 -23.73
C TRP A 566 15.01 34.24 -24.83
N GLN A 567 14.35 33.80 -25.90
CA GLN A 567 13.83 34.70 -26.94
C GLN A 567 12.39 35.15 -26.67
N MET A 568 11.73 34.63 -25.62
CA MET A 568 10.42 35.14 -25.20
C MET A 568 10.52 36.59 -24.70
N PRO A 569 9.50 37.43 -24.96
CA PRO A 569 9.36 38.70 -24.27
C PRO A 569 9.22 38.47 -22.76
N GLU A 570 10.00 39.19 -21.94
CA GLU A 570 9.98 39.08 -20.47
C GLU A 570 10.13 37.62 -19.97
N PRO A 571 11.23 36.91 -20.30
CA PRO A 571 11.33 35.46 -20.11
C PRO A 571 11.15 35.04 -18.64
N VAL A 572 11.60 35.86 -17.70
CA VAL A 572 11.40 35.66 -16.25
C VAL A 572 9.91 35.61 -15.89
N LYS A 573 9.15 36.61 -16.33
CA LYS A 573 7.72 36.70 -16.04
C LYS A 573 6.96 35.55 -16.70
N TRP A 574 7.32 35.20 -17.94
CA TRP A 574 6.75 34.06 -18.63
C TRP A 574 6.99 32.75 -17.86
N MET A 575 8.20 32.53 -17.33
CA MET A 575 8.51 31.37 -16.49
C MET A 575 7.69 31.35 -15.19
N GLU A 576 7.50 32.51 -14.56
CA GLU A 576 6.65 32.65 -13.36
C GLU A 576 5.18 32.33 -13.65
N GLU A 577 4.65 32.78 -14.81
CA GLU A 577 3.30 32.46 -15.29
C GLU A 577 3.11 30.94 -15.48
N HIS A 578 4.19 30.23 -15.84
CA HIS A 578 4.23 28.77 -15.99
C HIS A 578 4.63 28.03 -14.70
N ARG A 579 4.58 28.72 -13.55
CA ARG A 579 4.82 28.19 -12.20
C ARG A 579 6.23 27.64 -11.98
N LEU A 580 7.22 28.02 -12.79
CA LEU A 580 8.61 27.77 -12.45
C LEU A 580 9.00 28.62 -11.24
N ARG A 581 9.75 28.02 -10.32
CA ARG A 581 10.40 28.73 -9.22
C ARG A 581 11.58 29.52 -9.77
N ALA A 582 11.88 30.67 -9.18
CA ALA A 582 13.02 31.47 -9.62
C ALA A 582 14.32 30.65 -9.63
N ALA A 583 14.53 29.77 -8.65
CA ALA A 583 15.71 28.90 -8.62
C ALA A 583 15.81 27.92 -9.79
N GLU A 584 14.70 27.50 -10.39
CA GLU A 584 14.68 26.59 -11.54
C GLU A 584 15.17 27.28 -12.82
N ILE A 585 15.16 28.62 -12.88
CA ILE A 585 15.78 29.41 -13.96
C ILE A 585 17.27 29.06 -14.10
N LEU A 586 17.95 28.76 -12.99
CA LEU A 586 19.36 28.41 -12.99
C LEU A 586 19.64 27.07 -13.68
N SER A 587 18.64 26.19 -13.76
CA SER A 587 18.74 24.91 -14.46
C SER A 587 18.41 25.01 -15.95
N ILE A 588 18.04 26.18 -16.48
CA ILE A 588 17.70 26.33 -17.90
C ILE A 588 19.00 26.56 -18.68
N PRO A 589 19.22 25.87 -19.83
CA PRO A 589 20.39 26.10 -20.67
C PRO A 589 20.44 27.56 -21.13
N GLU A 590 21.62 28.17 -21.12
CA GLU A 590 21.82 29.57 -21.52
C GLU A 590 22.30 29.68 -22.98
N LEU A 591 21.86 30.74 -23.67
CA LEU A 591 22.42 31.09 -24.99
C LEU A 591 23.73 31.84 -24.84
N GLU A 592 23.76 32.77 -23.89
CA GLU A 592 24.91 33.60 -23.56
C GLU A 592 25.34 33.35 -22.10
N PRO A 593 26.65 33.21 -21.82
CA PRO A 593 27.14 32.97 -20.46
C PRO A 593 26.63 34.02 -19.45
N GLY A 594 26.04 33.55 -18.35
CA GLY A 594 25.56 34.39 -17.25
C GLY A 594 24.12 34.90 -17.41
N GLN A 595 23.45 34.57 -18.52
CA GLN A 595 22.07 34.98 -18.77
C GLN A 595 21.11 34.45 -17.70
N ARG A 596 21.22 33.18 -17.32
CA ARG A 596 20.40 32.56 -16.26
C ARG A 596 20.65 33.16 -14.89
N ALA A 597 21.91 33.46 -14.56
CA ALA A 597 22.29 34.07 -13.29
C ALA A 597 21.70 35.48 -13.16
N ASN A 598 21.76 36.27 -14.24
CA ASN A 598 21.18 37.62 -14.28
C ASN A 598 19.65 37.59 -14.21
N ALA A 599 19.03 36.65 -14.93
CA ALA A 599 17.58 36.44 -14.88
C ALA A 599 17.11 36.05 -13.48
N TYR A 600 17.78 35.10 -12.82
CA TYR A 600 17.48 34.70 -11.46
C TYR A 600 17.67 35.85 -10.45
N ARG A 601 18.77 36.63 -10.55
CA ARG A 601 18.98 37.83 -9.72
C ARG A 601 17.83 38.82 -9.89
N SER A 602 17.50 39.14 -11.15
CA SER A 602 16.44 40.09 -11.48
C SER A 602 15.08 39.64 -10.92
N ALA A 603 14.70 38.38 -11.17
CA ALA A 603 13.47 37.78 -10.66
C ALA A 603 13.39 37.84 -9.12
N THR A 604 14.46 37.42 -8.47
CA THR A 604 14.49 37.27 -7.01
C THR A 604 14.51 38.63 -6.30
N LEU A 605 15.28 39.59 -6.80
CA LEU A 605 15.33 40.94 -6.24
C LEU A 605 14.04 41.74 -6.50
N ALA A 606 13.28 41.39 -7.55
CA ALA A 606 12.00 42.02 -7.85
C ALA A 606 10.79 41.36 -7.15
N GLY A 607 10.84 40.04 -6.91
CA GLY A 607 9.67 39.26 -6.47
C GLY A 607 9.22 39.51 -5.04
N GLY A 608 10.16 39.79 -4.12
CA GLY A 608 9.90 40.02 -2.69
C GLY A 608 9.11 38.89 -2.00
N LEU A 609 8.83 39.05 -0.69
CA LEU A 609 7.94 38.13 0.01
C LEU A 609 6.49 38.58 -0.13
N LYS A 610 5.62 37.71 -0.68
CA LYS A 610 4.20 38.02 -0.88
C LYS A 610 3.45 38.07 0.46
N ARG A 611 2.52 39.02 0.57
CA ARG A 611 1.61 39.16 1.71
C ARG A 611 0.81 37.87 1.95
N PHE A 612 0.68 37.49 3.21
CA PHE A 612 -0.12 36.37 3.69
C PHE A 612 -1.63 36.64 3.62
N THR A 613 -2.02 37.92 3.58
CA THR A 613 -3.42 38.34 3.60
C THR A 613 -3.85 38.99 2.28
N SER A 614 -4.80 38.36 1.56
CA SER A 614 -5.59 39.03 0.53
C SER A 614 -7.03 39.22 1.04
N GLY A 615 -7.29 40.33 1.74
CA GLY A 615 -8.59 40.61 2.37
C GLY A 615 -8.79 39.87 3.70
N ASN A 616 -10.02 39.42 3.97
CA ASN A 616 -10.39 38.74 5.23
C ASN A 616 -10.12 37.22 5.24
N SER A 617 -9.60 36.65 4.15
CA SER A 617 -9.35 35.22 4.00
C SER A 617 -7.85 34.94 3.93
N MET A 618 -7.37 34.00 4.74
CA MET A 618 -6.05 33.38 4.52
C MET A 618 -6.14 32.47 3.31
N THR A 619 -5.30 32.70 2.31
CA THR A 619 -5.05 31.70 1.27
C THR A 619 -4.00 30.75 1.79
N TYR A 620 -4.40 29.57 2.29
CA TYR A 620 -3.47 28.49 2.59
C TYR A 620 -2.97 27.91 1.26
N GLY A 621 -1.76 28.29 0.84
CA GLY A 621 -1.12 27.73 -0.35
C GLY A 621 0.37 27.55 -0.15
N SER A 622 0.92 26.46 -0.69
CA SER A 622 2.37 26.21 -0.81
C SER A 622 3.12 27.31 -1.58
N ASP A 623 2.38 28.19 -2.25
CA ASP A 623 2.88 29.33 -3.00
C ASP A 623 3.51 30.43 -2.13
N ASP A 624 3.15 30.48 -0.84
CA ASP A 624 3.53 31.56 0.08
C ASP A 624 5.03 31.57 0.42
N ASN A 625 5.71 30.43 0.37
CA ASN A 625 7.14 30.34 0.69
C ASN A 625 8.03 30.14 -0.55
N ARG A 626 7.46 30.19 -1.76
CA ARG A 626 8.22 29.95 -3.02
C ARG A 626 9.43 30.86 -3.17
N TRP A 627 9.33 32.13 -2.78
CA TRP A 627 10.45 33.07 -2.85
C TRP A 627 11.59 32.70 -1.90
N LEU A 628 11.27 32.36 -0.64
CA LEU A 628 12.25 31.93 0.37
C LEU A 628 12.93 30.61 -0.02
N ILE A 629 12.16 29.64 -0.50
CA ILE A 629 12.68 28.36 -0.99
C ILE A 629 13.57 28.59 -2.22
N SER A 630 13.15 29.47 -3.15
CA SER A 630 13.96 29.81 -4.32
C SER A 630 15.28 30.48 -3.93
N LEU A 631 15.30 31.31 -2.89
CA LEU A 631 16.53 31.86 -2.33
C LEU A 631 17.45 30.75 -1.81
N LEU A 632 16.93 29.81 -1.02
CA LEU A 632 17.73 28.74 -0.42
C LEU A 632 18.32 27.77 -1.45
N VAL A 633 17.58 27.46 -2.52
CA VAL A 633 18.03 26.53 -3.57
C VAL A 633 18.97 27.22 -4.56
N GLY A 634 18.70 28.48 -4.90
CA GLY A 634 19.50 29.22 -5.90
C GLY A 634 20.73 29.95 -5.34
N THR A 635 20.96 29.90 -4.02
CA THR A 635 22.14 30.50 -3.37
C THR A 635 23.27 29.48 -3.18
N SER A 636 24.46 29.83 -3.67
CA SER A 636 25.66 29.02 -3.54
C SER A 636 26.00 28.76 -2.08
N GLY A 637 26.18 27.48 -1.76
CA GLY A 637 26.49 27.04 -0.40
C GLY A 637 25.41 27.37 0.62
N ALA A 638 24.16 27.69 0.22
CA ALA A 638 23.07 27.86 1.18
C ALA A 638 22.57 26.50 1.65
N THR A 639 22.24 25.57 0.77
CA THR A 639 21.76 24.19 1.08
C THR A 639 22.67 23.10 0.52
N PRO A 640 22.68 21.86 1.05
CA PRO A 640 23.47 20.76 0.49
C PRO A 640 23.01 20.38 -0.93
N GLY A 641 21.74 20.59 -1.25
CA GLY A 641 21.15 20.40 -2.58
C GLY A 641 21.05 21.69 -3.41
N ALA A 642 21.83 22.73 -3.08
CA ALA A 642 21.89 23.93 -3.91
C ALA A 642 22.28 23.54 -5.35
N SER A 643 21.70 24.23 -6.33
CA SER A 643 22.02 23.98 -7.73
C SER A 643 23.55 24.07 -7.94
N PRO A 644 24.17 23.20 -8.77
CA PRO A 644 25.57 23.38 -9.19
C PRO A 644 25.82 24.78 -9.77
N ASP A 645 24.77 25.39 -10.31
CA ASP A 645 24.75 26.71 -10.92
C ASP A 645 24.19 27.79 -9.98
N ALA A 646 24.05 27.48 -8.69
CA ALA A 646 23.65 28.42 -7.67
C ALA A 646 24.61 29.62 -7.62
N ILE A 647 24.05 30.81 -7.47
CA ILE A 647 24.83 32.05 -7.51
C ILE A 647 25.22 32.48 -6.10
N ASP A 648 26.31 33.21 -6.00
CA ASP A 648 26.60 33.97 -4.79
C ASP A 648 25.98 35.38 -4.87
N TRP A 649 25.65 35.93 -3.71
CA TRP A 649 25.13 37.29 -3.57
C TRP A 649 26.21 38.21 -3.05
N SER A 650 26.29 39.42 -3.60
CA SER A 650 27.08 40.49 -2.99
C SER A 650 26.49 40.90 -1.64
N ALA A 651 27.29 41.55 -0.80
CA ALA A 651 26.81 42.10 0.47
C ALA A 651 25.66 43.09 0.27
N GLU A 652 25.70 43.90 -0.80
CA GLU A 652 24.64 44.84 -1.15
C GLU A 652 23.34 44.11 -1.54
N GLU A 653 23.41 43.09 -2.39
CA GLU A 653 22.24 42.30 -2.77
C GLU A 653 21.66 41.55 -1.56
N ALA A 654 22.50 40.94 -0.72
CA ALA A 654 22.06 40.27 0.50
C ALA A 654 21.35 41.25 1.46
N PHE A 655 21.83 42.49 1.55
CA PHE A 655 21.20 43.53 2.33
C PHE A 655 19.87 44.01 1.72
N ARG A 656 19.77 44.09 0.38
CA ARG A 656 18.50 44.35 -0.30
C ARG A 656 17.47 43.25 -0.05
N LEU A 657 17.87 41.99 -0.10
CA LEU A 657 17.00 40.84 0.22
C LEU A 657 16.51 40.90 1.67
N PHE A 658 17.38 41.30 2.61
CA PHE A 658 16.99 41.56 3.99
C PHE A 658 15.97 42.71 4.09
N GLY A 659 16.15 43.79 3.30
CA GLY A 659 15.20 44.89 3.21
C GLY A 659 13.79 44.45 2.80
N GLU A 660 13.67 43.51 1.86
CA GLU A 660 12.35 42.94 1.48
C GLU A 660 11.72 42.13 2.62
N ILE A 661 12.51 41.39 3.40
CA ILE A 661 12.03 40.69 4.61
C ILE A 661 11.56 41.70 5.66
N GLN A 662 12.32 42.77 5.90
CA GLN A 662 11.95 43.82 6.85
C GLN A 662 10.67 44.54 6.42
N LYS A 663 10.53 44.85 5.12
CA LYS A 663 9.33 45.45 4.55
C LYS A 663 8.11 44.55 4.78
N TRP A 664 8.22 43.26 4.46
CA TRP A 664 7.16 42.30 4.74
C TRP A 664 6.80 42.24 6.24
N TRP A 665 7.81 42.17 7.11
CA TRP A 665 7.60 42.15 8.55
C TRP A 665 6.93 43.43 9.08
N ALA A 666 7.30 44.60 8.56
CA ALA A 666 6.63 45.86 8.93
C ALA A 666 5.15 45.88 8.52
N GLU A 667 4.81 45.23 7.40
CA GLU A 667 3.44 45.17 6.90
C GLU A 667 2.57 44.14 7.64
N GLU A 668 3.11 42.98 7.99
CA GLU A 668 2.33 41.84 8.52
C GLU A 668 2.77 41.31 9.89
N GLY A 669 4.03 41.53 10.29
CA GLY A 669 4.63 41.00 11.52
C GLY A 669 3.86 41.31 12.80
N PRO A 670 3.48 42.57 13.08
CA PRO A 670 2.67 42.91 14.25
C PRO A 670 1.31 42.21 14.28
N GLN A 671 0.72 41.90 13.11
CA GLN A 671 -0.53 41.16 13.04
C GLN A 671 -0.31 39.68 13.33
N LEU A 672 0.81 39.11 12.85
CA LEU A 672 1.28 37.73 13.15
C LEU A 672 1.52 37.51 14.63
N ALA A 673 1.97 38.55 15.32
CA ALA A 673 2.22 38.52 16.76
C ALA A 673 0.96 38.62 17.64
N THR A 674 -0.11 39.27 17.17
CA THR A 674 -1.22 39.71 18.04
C THR A 674 -2.47 38.85 17.95
N LYS A 675 -2.69 38.12 16.85
CA LYS A 675 -3.94 37.35 16.66
C LYS A 675 -3.82 35.93 17.21
N SER A 676 -4.30 35.75 18.43
CA SER A 676 -4.50 34.44 19.09
C SER A 676 -5.45 33.48 18.35
N GLN A 677 -6.13 33.94 17.29
CA GLN A 677 -7.03 33.14 16.45
C GLN A 677 -6.37 32.58 15.19
N TRP A 678 -5.08 32.87 14.95
CA TRP A 678 -4.37 32.30 13.81
C TRP A 678 -3.93 30.89 14.13
N SER A 679 -3.93 30.00 13.13
CA SER A 679 -3.27 28.71 13.31
C SER A 679 -1.78 29.03 13.50
N LEU A 680 -1.31 28.97 14.74
CA LEU A 680 0.09 29.26 15.12
C LEU A 680 1.07 28.58 14.15
N GLY A 681 0.72 27.38 13.67
CA GLY A 681 1.52 26.62 12.70
C GLY A 681 1.83 27.30 11.36
N ALA A 682 0.95 28.13 10.80
CA ALA A 682 1.19 28.71 9.47
C ALA A 682 2.16 29.91 9.53
N ALA A 683 1.97 30.78 10.53
CA ALA A 683 2.89 31.89 10.81
C ALA A 683 4.26 31.36 11.25
N ALA A 684 4.28 30.34 12.11
CA ALA A 684 5.46 29.59 12.53
C ALA A 684 6.23 29.04 11.32
N GLY A 685 5.54 28.32 10.45
CA GLY A 685 6.13 27.71 9.26
C GLY A 685 6.76 28.74 8.32
N ARG A 686 6.13 29.90 8.11
CA ARG A 686 6.75 30.99 7.32
C ARG A 686 7.94 31.61 8.06
N MET A 687 7.83 31.83 9.36
CA MET A 687 8.93 32.42 10.16
C MET A 687 10.16 31.52 10.15
N HIS A 688 9.97 30.21 10.24
CA HIS A 688 11.01 29.21 10.05
C HIS A 688 11.80 29.44 8.75
N TRP A 689 11.12 29.58 7.61
CA TRP A 689 11.78 29.84 6.33
C TRP A 689 12.49 31.19 6.28
N VAL A 690 11.91 32.23 6.87
CA VAL A 690 12.55 33.55 6.98
C VAL A 690 13.85 33.44 7.77
N MET A 691 13.83 32.81 8.94
CA MET A 691 15.00 32.63 9.79
C MET A 691 16.07 31.75 9.12
N THR A 692 15.64 30.73 8.37
CA THR A 692 16.52 29.89 7.55
C THR A 692 17.23 30.69 6.46
N VAL A 693 16.52 31.56 5.73
CA VAL A 693 17.11 32.48 4.75
C VAL A 693 18.07 33.46 5.42
N LEU A 694 17.71 33.99 6.60
CA LEU A 694 18.61 34.87 7.37
C LEU A 694 19.92 34.16 7.72
N ALA A 695 19.86 32.95 8.27
CA ALA A 695 21.03 32.17 8.67
C ALA A 695 21.92 31.75 7.47
N ARG A 696 21.30 31.32 6.37
CA ARG A 696 22.01 30.58 5.31
C ARG A 696 22.32 31.40 4.06
N VAL A 697 21.53 32.44 3.81
CA VAL A 697 21.67 33.30 2.62
C VAL A 697 22.23 34.66 3.04
N ILE A 698 21.58 35.34 3.98
CA ILE A 698 21.86 36.76 4.26
C ILE A 698 23.07 36.95 5.17
N LEU A 699 23.02 36.44 6.41
CA LEU A 699 24.06 36.66 7.42
C LEU A 699 25.49 36.31 6.97
N PRO A 700 25.72 35.20 6.23
CA PRO A 700 27.07 34.86 5.77
C PRO A 700 27.74 35.93 4.90
N ARG A 701 26.94 36.78 4.26
CA ARG A 701 27.37 37.74 3.23
C ARG A 701 27.42 39.18 3.73
N LEU A 702 26.89 39.45 4.92
CA LEU A 702 26.87 40.78 5.50
C LEU A 702 28.14 41.06 6.32
N ALA A 703 28.52 42.34 6.37
CA ALA A 703 29.51 42.87 7.30
C ALA A 703 28.86 43.25 8.65
N GLU A 704 29.68 43.62 9.62
CA GLU A 704 29.25 43.87 11.02
C GLU A 704 28.16 44.95 11.24
N PRO A 705 28.17 46.10 10.53
CA PRO A 705 27.09 47.08 10.73
C PRO A 705 25.74 46.54 10.22
N GLU A 706 25.72 45.83 9.09
CA GLU A 706 24.51 45.24 8.52
C GLU A 706 24.05 44.00 9.29
N ALA A 707 24.96 43.10 9.67
CA ALA A 707 24.65 41.91 10.46
C ALA A 707 24.07 42.28 11.84
N SER A 708 24.46 43.43 12.39
CA SER A 708 23.86 43.96 13.62
C SER A 708 22.39 44.34 13.45
N GLN A 709 21.96 44.76 12.26
CA GLN A 709 20.55 45.05 11.97
C GLN A 709 19.73 43.76 11.88
N VAL A 710 20.28 42.70 11.27
CA VAL A 710 19.65 41.38 11.27
C VAL A 710 19.48 40.85 12.70
N ARG A 711 20.48 41.04 13.56
CA ARG A 711 20.38 40.67 14.98
C ARG A 711 19.32 41.48 15.72
N TYR A 712 19.18 42.78 15.43
CA TYR A 712 18.12 43.60 15.99
C TYR A 712 16.74 43.08 15.55
N PHE A 713 16.58 42.76 14.27
CA PHE A 713 15.37 42.17 13.71
C PHE A 713 15.01 40.84 14.38
N ILE A 714 15.97 39.93 14.59
CA ILE A 714 15.75 38.68 15.35
C ILE A 714 15.25 38.99 16.77
N GLY A 715 15.82 40.00 17.43
CA GLY A 715 15.37 40.46 18.74
C GLY A 715 13.95 41.02 18.74
N GLU A 716 13.59 41.76 17.70
CA GLU A 716 12.24 42.30 17.49
C GLU A 716 11.21 41.17 17.29
N VAL A 717 11.52 40.18 16.45
CA VAL A 717 10.67 38.99 16.26
C VAL A 717 10.47 38.24 17.58
N LYS A 718 11.55 38.07 18.37
CA LYS A 718 11.47 37.48 19.72
C LYS A 718 10.62 38.31 20.68
N ALA A 719 10.69 39.64 20.64
CA ALA A 719 9.87 40.51 21.47
C ALA A 719 8.37 40.41 21.18
N HIS A 720 8.03 39.94 19.97
CA HIS A 720 6.66 39.65 19.53
C HIS A 720 6.20 38.21 19.83
N GLY A 721 6.98 37.43 20.59
CA GLY A 721 6.62 36.09 21.02
C GLY A 721 6.87 34.98 19.97
N LEU A 722 7.45 35.31 18.82
CA LEU A 722 7.84 34.34 17.79
C LEU A 722 9.30 33.90 18.01
N SER A 723 9.64 32.67 17.63
CA SER A 723 11.01 32.20 17.75
C SER A 723 11.87 32.69 16.59
N GLY A 724 12.98 33.34 16.89
CA GLY A 724 14.02 33.71 15.92
C GLY A 724 15.30 32.88 16.07
N ILE A 725 15.23 31.74 16.76
CA ILE A 725 16.42 31.00 17.18
C ILE A 725 17.13 30.27 16.04
N SER A 726 16.40 29.81 15.02
CA SER A 726 17.00 29.13 13.86
C SER A 726 17.94 30.02 13.05
N ALA A 727 17.84 31.35 13.16
CA ALA A 727 18.78 32.30 12.56
C ALA A 727 20.08 32.49 13.37
N MET A 728 20.07 32.18 14.67
CA MET A 728 21.16 32.50 15.60
C MET A 728 22.52 31.86 15.25
N PRO A 729 22.61 30.59 14.80
CA PRO A 729 23.88 29.99 14.40
C PRO A 729 24.61 30.79 13.31
N GLY A 730 23.87 31.42 12.39
CA GLY A 730 24.46 32.25 11.33
C GLY A 730 25.27 33.44 11.87
N LEU A 731 24.95 33.92 13.07
CA LEU A 731 25.69 35.01 13.72
C LEU A 731 27.11 34.57 14.16
N LEU A 732 27.33 33.28 14.41
CA LEU A 732 28.61 32.75 14.89
C LEU A 732 29.74 32.89 13.86
N GLN A 733 29.40 33.01 12.56
CA GLN A 733 30.38 33.23 11.50
C GLN A 733 31.13 34.56 11.66
N ARG A 734 30.46 35.58 12.22
CA ARG A 734 31.04 36.91 12.44
C ARG A 734 31.36 37.17 13.91
N LYS A 735 30.61 36.55 14.82
CA LYS A 735 30.76 36.68 16.28
C LYS A 735 30.90 35.33 16.97
N PRO A 736 32.09 34.70 16.89
CA PRO A 736 32.36 33.45 17.61
C PRO A 736 32.20 33.58 19.13
N ASP A 737 32.30 34.79 19.68
CA ASP A 737 32.08 35.08 21.11
C ASP A 737 30.64 34.81 21.57
N LEU A 738 29.67 34.78 20.64
CA LEU A 738 28.29 34.41 20.93
C LEU A 738 28.06 32.90 21.09
N LEU A 739 29.10 32.06 20.91
CA LEU A 739 29.02 30.60 20.95
C LEU A 739 28.22 30.06 22.14
N ASN A 740 28.58 30.50 23.35
CA ASN A 740 27.93 30.02 24.57
C ASN A 740 26.46 30.43 24.61
N ARG A 741 26.16 31.68 24.25
CA ARG A 741 24.78 32.19 24.23
C ARG A 741 23.91 31.46 23.22
N VAL A 742 24.41 31.22 22.00
CA VAL A 742 23.67 30.47 20.97
C VAL A 742 23.40 29.05 21.44
N ALA A 743 24.40 28.39 22.05
CA ALA A 743 24.20 27.07 22.64
C ALA A 743 23.19 27.07 23.80
N ASP A 744 23.21 28.06 24.69
CA ASP A 744 22.25 28.17 25.81
C ASP A 744 20.82 28.41 25.31
N ASP A 745 20.65 29.30 24.32
CA ASP A 745 19.37 29.56 23.68
C ASP A 745 18.83 28.25 23.07
N ILE A 746 19.66 27.49 22.34
CA ILE A 746 19.25 26.24 21.68
C ILE A 746 18.91 25.17 22.70
N CYS A 747 19.73 24.98 23.74
CA CYS A 747 19.43 24.05 24.82
C CYS A 747 18.12 24.39 25.53
N THR A 748 17.87 25.68 25.79
CA THR A 748 16.63 26.15 26.41
C THR A 748 15.43 25.84 25.54
N SER A 749 15.52 26.14 24.25
CA SER A 749 14.47 25.92 23.27
C SER A 749 14.15 24.41 23.08
N ILE A 750 15.16 23.56 22.92
CA ILE A 750 15.00 22.10 22.79
C ILE A 750 14.39 21.47 24.05
N SER A 751 14.56 22.10 25.22
CA SER A 751 14.01 21.63 26.50
C SER A 751 12.53 21.96 26.72
N LEU A 752 11.89 22.72 25.82
CA LEU A 752 10.47 23.06 25.91
C LEU A 752 9.57 21.85 25.59
N ASN A 753 8.26 21.97 25.83
CA ASN A 753 7.35 20.87 25.56
C ASN A 753 7.29 20.57 24.05
N PRO A 754 6.99 19.32 23.64
CA PRO A 754 6.88 18.96 22.23
C PRO A 754 5.85 19.79 21.44
N ASP A 755 4.81 20.27 22.10
CA ASP A 755 3.77 21.11 21.48
C ASP A 755 4.18 22.59 21.36
N ASP A 756 5.33 22.99 21.93
CA ASP A 756 5.83 24.36 21.91
C ASP A 756 6.62 24.62 20.62
N GLU A 757 6.10 25.46 19.72
CA GLU A 757 6.76 25.90 18.47
C GLU A 757 8.26 26.25 18.64
N PRO A 758 8.68 26.99 19.70
CA PRO A 758 10.08 27.35 19.84
C PRO A 758 11.01 26.15 19.96
N ARG A 759 10.53 24.95 20.34
CA ARG A 759 11.34 23.72 20.37
C ARG A 759 11.79 23.27 18.99
N ASN A 760 10.86 23.18 18.04
CA ASN A 760 11.18 22.79 16.66
C ASN A 760 12.20 23.75 16.06
N GLU A 761 12.04 25.04 16.34
CA GLU A 761 12.98 26.08 15.94
C GLU A 761 14.39 25.90 16.53
N GLY A 762 14.52 25.35 17.74
CA GLY A 762 15.82 24.98 18.32
C GLY A 762 16.48 23.81 17.60
N LEU A 763 15.68 22.81 17.20
CA LEU A 763 16.17 21.68 16.40
C LEU A 763 16.59 22.15 14.99
N TRP A 764 15.83 23.05 14.36
CA TRP A 764 16.23 23.72 13.11
C TRP A 764 17.50 24.56 13.25
N ALA A 765 17.67 25.27 14.37
CA ALA A 765 18.91 25.99 14.68
C ALA A 765 20.10 25.01 14.74
N LEU A 766 19.92 23.86 15.37
CA LEU A 766 20.96 22.84 15.44
C LEU A 766 21.32 22.27 14.06
N GLN A 767 20.32 22.09 13.19
CA GLN A 767 20.54 21.69 11.80
C GLN A 767 21.41 22.71 11.05
N HIS A 768 21.04 23.99 11.10
CA HIS A 768 21.79 25.07 10.46
C HIS A 768 23.23 25.15 10.98
N TRP A 769 23.42 24.93 12.29
CA TRP A 769 24.73 24.90 12.90
C TRP A 769 25.56 23.72 12.37
N SER A 770 24.99 22.51 12.36
CA SER A 770 25.67 21.29 11.88
C SER A 770 26.11 21.41 10.42
N GLU A 771 25.26 21.96 9.55
CA GLU A 771 25.61 22.20 8.16
C GLU A 771 26.70 23.27 7.99
N GLY A 772 26.66 24.32 8.81
CA GLY A 772 27.72 25.33 8.85
C GLY A 772 29.06 24.76 9.31
N VAL A 773 29.06 23.82 10.27
CA VAL A 773 30.25 23.07 10.69
C VAL A 773 30.78 22.20 9.55
N LYS A 774 29.90 21.46 8.85
CA LYS A 774 30.25 20.65 7.67
C LYS A 774 30.99 21.46 6.61
N ARG A 775 30.58 22.72 6.41
CA ARG A 775 31.19 23.67 5.47
C ARG A 775 32.43 24.39 6.02
N LYS A 776 32.81 24.12 7.27
CA LYS A 776 33.88 24.82 8.00
C LYS A 776 33.62 26.34 8.13
N ALA A 777 32.35 26.74 8.09
CA ALA A 777 31.92 28.13 8.21
C ALA A 777 31.57 28.53 9.65
N LEU A 778 31.19 27.55 10.49
CA LEU A 778 30.80 27.74 11.89
C LEU A 778 31.68 26.91 12.83
N PRO A 779 31.82 27.33 14.11
CA PRO A 779 32.55 26.55 15.12
C PRO A 779 31.83 25.24 15.44
N ILE A 780 32.58 24.24 15.93
CA ILE A 780 32.04 22.93 16.34
C ILE A 780 30.94 23.12 17.41
N ILE A 781 29.86 22.36 17.29
CA ILE A 781 28.76 22.39 18.24
C ILE A 781 29.26 21.87 19.61
N PRO A 782 29.05 22.61 20.71
CA PRO A 782 29.46 22.15 22.04
C PRO A 782 28.74 20.87 22.48
N ASP A 783 29.46 19.95 23.10
CA ASP A 783 28.94 18.66 23.58
C ASP A 783 27.65 18.79 24.40
N ARG A 784 27.53 19.83 25.25
CA ARG A 784 26.31 20.07 26.05
C ARG A 784 25.02 20.21 25.23
N VAL A 785 25.12 20.69 23.99
CA VAL A 785 23.96 20.79 23.09
C VAL A 785 23.57 19.40 22.58
N ILE A 786 24.56 18.57 22.27
CA ILE A 786 24.37 17.18 21.83
C ILE A 786 23.85 16.31 22.98
N GLU A 787 24.34 16.53 24.20
CA GLU A 787 23.82 15.91 25.41
C GLU A 787 22.34 16.23 25.59
N LYS A 788 21.95 17.50 25.43
CA LYS A 788 20.55 17.93 25.53
C LYS A 788 19.67 17.30 24.43
N LEU A 789 20.19 17.20 23.20
CA LEU A 789 19.51 16.51 22.10
C LEU A 789 19.33 15.02 22.41
N ALA A 790 20.36 14.36 22.94
CA ALA A 790 20.30 12.95 23.32
C ALA A 790 19.29 12.70 24.46
N GLU A 791 19.27 13.58 25.48
CA GLU A 791 18.25 13.55 26.54
C GLU A 791 16.85 13.64 25.96
N LEU A 792 16.64 14.53 24.97
CA LEU A 792 15.36 14.67 24.29
C LEU A 792 14.95 13.38 23.57
N ILE A 793 15.85 12.77 22.82
CA ILE A 793 15.61 11.51 22.10
C ILE A 793 15.23 10.38 23.08
N ILE A 794 15.97 10.27 24.20
CA ILE A 794 15.72 9.26 25.23
C ILE A 794 14.34 9.47 25.86
N TRP A 795 13.96 10.71 26.17
CA TRP A 795 12.71 11.05 26.85
C TRP A 795 11.47 10.90 25.93
N GLU A 796 11.57 11.34 24.68
CA GLU A 796 10.44 11.32 23.73
C GLU A 796 10.22 9.96 23.09
N GLY A 797 11.28 9.17 22.92
CA GLY A 797 11.17 7.86 22.30
C GLY A 797 10.65 7.92 20.86
N THR A 798 9.48 7.34 20.62
CA THR A 798 8.88 7.19 19.27
C THR A 798 7.92 8.30 18.88
N LYS A 799 7.77 9.37 19.69
CA LYS A 799 6.97 10.53 19.31
C LYS A 799 7.63 11.30 18.15
N GLU A 800 6.85 12.04 17.36
CA GLU A 800 7.32 12.81 16.18
C GLU A 800 8.60 13.63 16.48
N GLY A 801 8.64 14.32 17.62
CA GLY A 801 9.80 15.11 18.04
C GLY A 801 11.07 14.30 18.33
N GLY A 802 10.95 13.01 18.64
CA GLY A 802 12.07 12.09 18.84
C GLY A 802 12.73 11.66 17.52
N SER A 803 11.94 11.38 16.48
CA SER A 803 12.44 11.04 15.14
C SER A 803 13.21 12.20 14.51
N PHE A 804 12.68 13.44 14.62
CA PHE A 804 13.39 14.62 14.12
C PHE A 804 14.70 14.85 14.89
N ALA A 805 14.68 14.75 16.22
CA ALA A 805 15.89 14.87 17.03
C ALA A 805 16.94 13.79 16.71
N LEU A 806 16.51 12.55 16.44
CA LEU A 806 17.39 11.46 16.02
C LEU A 806 18.05 11.74 14.66
N HIS A 807 17.30 12.31 13.71
CA HIS A 807 17.85 12.77 12.45
C HIS A 807 18.95 13.81 12.64
N GLU A 808 18.73 14.82 13.49
CA GLU A 808 19.72 15.86 13.75
C GLU A 808 20.98 15.31 14.46
N LEU A 809 20.82 14.34 15.36
CA LEU A 809 21.95 13.63 15.97
C LEU A 809 22.77 12.89 14.91
N MET A 810 22.10 12.20 13.98
CA MET A 810 22.74 11.53 12.86
C MET A 810 23.51 12.52 11.97
N VAL A 811 22.92 13.65 11.61
CA VAL A 811 23.58 14.70 10.81
C VAL A 811 24.81 15.26 11.55
N TYR A 812 24.71 15.52 12.85
CA TYR A 812 25.85 15.95 13.67
C TYR A 812 26.99 14.93 13.63
N VAL A 813 26.69 13.64 13.85
CA VAL A 813 27.70 12.58 13.82
C VAL A 813 28.37 12.49 12.44
N GLN A 814 27.61 12.54 11.36
CA GLN A 814 28.14 12.47 9.99
C GLN A 814 29.05 13.67 9.62
N THR A 815 28.90 14.79 10.31
CA THR A 815 29.62 16.03 10.01
C THR A 815 30.76 16.34 10.97
N THR A 816 30.87 15.59 12.08
CA THR A 816 31.90 15.79 13.09
C THR A 816 33.23 15.15 12.64
N PRO A 817 34.32 15.93 12.47
CA PRO A 817 35.60 15.43 11.99
C PRO A 817 36.45 14.72 13.06
N ALA A 818 36.02 14.78 14.33
CA ALA A 818 36.74 14.25 15.48
C ALA A 818 35.99 13.07 16.10
N PRO A 819 36.69 12.19 16.85
CA PRO A 819 36.02 11.22 17.71
C PRO A 819 35.05 11.92 18.65
N LEU A 820 33.86 11.34 18.81
CA LEU A 820 32.88 11.81 19.79
C LEU A 820 33.46 11.70 21.19
N SER A 821 33.08 12.59 22.11
CA SER A 821 33.46 12.44 23.52
C SER A 821 32.87 11.17 24.13
N GLU A 822 33.53 10.59 25.13
CA GLU A 822 33.07 9.33 25.77
C GLU A 822 31.61 9.41 26.23
N LYS A 823 31.19 10.57 26.73
CA LYS A 823 29.82 10.81 27.17
C LYS A 823 28.82 10.80 26.00
N VAL A 824 29.17 11.42 24.87
CA VAL A 824 28.34 11.38 23.66
C VAL A 824 28.29 9.97 23.07
N GLN A 825 29.42 9.24 23.03
CA GLN A 825 29.46 7.84 22.60
C GLN A 825 28.51 6.97 23.45
N TYR A 826 28.56 7.12 24.78
CA TYR A 826 27.66 6.43 25.69
C TYR A 826 26.19 6.74 25.39
N LEU A 827 25.84 8.02 25.23
CA LEU A 827 24.47 8.43 24.92
C LEU A 827 23.96 7.89 23.58
N VAL A 828 24.79 7.93 22.52
CA VAL A 828 24.44 7.34 21.22
C VAL A 828 24.22 5.84 21.34
N SER A 829 25.07 5.13 22.08
CA SER A 829 24.88 3.70 22.33
C SER A 829 23.56 3.42 23.07
N VAL A 830 23.24 4.21 24.10
CA VAL A 830 21.98 4.08 24.85
C VAL A 830 20.76 4.35 23.95
N ILE A 831 20.84 5.34 23.06
CA ILE A 831 19.77 5.66 22.10
C ILE A 831 19.56 4.48 21.14
N LEU A 832 20.63 3.98 20.51
CA LEU A 832 20.54 2.86 19.57
C LEU A 832 20.01 1.59 20.24
N ASP A 833 20.43 1.30 21.49
CA ASP A 833 19.93 0.16 22.25
C ASP A 833 18.46 0.36 22.69
N GLY A 834 18.10 1.58 23.12
CA GLY A 834 16.72 1.93 23.45
C GLY A 834 15.77 1.75 22.26
N TYR A 835 16.17 2.16 21.06
CA TYR A 835 15.37 1.94 19.84
C TYR A 835 15.40 0.51 19.35
N ARG A 836 16.44 -0.29 19.64
CA ARG A 836 16.44 -1.73 19.35
C ARG A 836 15.23 -2.40 20.00
N TYR A 837 14.93 -2.10 21.26
CA TYR A 837 13.75 -2.66 21.93
C TYR A 837 12.43 -2.15 21.31
N LYS A 838 12.37 -0.87 20.94
CA LYS A 838 11.15 -0.25 20.38
C LYS A 838 10.86 -0.65 18.94
N ALA A 839 11.89 -0.92 18.14
CA ALA A 839 11.76 -1.31 16.73
C ALA A 839 11.57 -2.83 16.54
N VAL A 840 12.00 -3.65 17.50
CA VAL A 840 11.84 -5.12 17.46
C VAL A 840 10.51 -5.60 18.02
N TYR A 841 9.94 -4.88 18.98
CA TYR A 841 8.60 -5.17 19.47
C TYR A 841 7.59 -4.31 18.70
N PRO A 842 6.82 -4.87 17.77
CA PRO A 842 5.59 -4.20 17.36
C PRO A 842 4.77 -4.11 18.65
N ILE A 843 4.49 -2.89 19.09
CA ILE A 843 3.64 -2.63 20.24
C ILE A 843 2.24 -3.08 19.81
N TYR A 844 1.98 -4.37 19.87
CA TYR A 844 0.71 -5.03 19.57
C TYR A 844 -0.42 -4.62 20.53
N TRP A 845 -0.18 -3.66 21.43
CA TRP A 845 -1.01 -3.48 22.61
C TRP A 845 -1.48 -2.06 22.93
N TYR A 846 -0.98 -0.97 22.33
CA TYR A 846 -1.39 0.36 22.84
C TYR A 846 -1.79 1.49 21.88
N GLU A 847 -1.44 1.57 20.59
CA GLU A 847 -2.04 2.60 19.71
C GLU A 847 -1.77 2.34 18.21
N PRO A 848 -2.75 1.92 17.38
CA PRO A 848 -2.46 1.38 16.05
C PRO A 848 -2.38 2.37 14.88
N LEU A 849 -2.48 3.70 15.05
CA LEU A 849 -2.86 4.57 13.90
C LEU A 849 -1.87 5.68 13.52
N ARG A 850 -0.71 5.82 14.18
CA ARG A 850 0.28 6.86 13.83
C ARG A 850 1.75 6.44 13.87
N LEU A 851 2.05 5.19 14.25
CA LEU A 851 3.44 4.74 14.47
C LEU A 851 4.09 4.10 13.23
N GLU A 852 3.37 3.89 12.13
CA GLU A 852 3.81 2.97 11.06
C GLU A 852 4.93 3.55 10.16
N GLU A 853 4.73 4.72 9.56
CA GLU A 853 5.78 5.39 8.77
C GLU A 853 6.95 5.83 9.66
N ASP A 854 6.64 6.27 10.88
CA ASP A 854 7.61 6.69 11.89
C ASP A 854 8.54 5.55 12.31
N VAL A 855 8.04 4.32 12.52
CA VAL A 855 8.89 3.17 12.90
C VAL A 855 9.88 2.85 11.79
N VAL A 856 9.47 2.87 10.52
CA VAL A 856 10.41 2.60 9.44
C VAL A 856 11.41 3.73 9.28
N GLN A 857 10.97 4.99 9.39
CA GLN A 857 11.87 6.14 9.37
C GLN A 857 12.87 6.09 10.54
N LEU A 858 12.45 5.68 11.73
CA LEU A 858 13.31 5.45 12.88
C LEU A 858 14.35 4.35 12.60
N ARG A 859 13.97 3.24 11.95
CA ARG A 859 14.93 2.19 11.55
C ARG A 859 15.94 2.71 10.55
N VAL A 860 15.50 3.46 9.53
CA VAL A 860 16.38 4.15 8.56
C VAL A 860 17.39 5.03 9.30
N GLN A 861 16.92 5.88 10.21
CA GLN A 861 17.76 6.77 11.00
C GLN A 861 18.71 6.02 11.94
N CYS A 862 18.27 4.93 12.59
CA CYS A 862 19.12 4.13 13.47
C CYS A 862 20.24 3.41 12.70
N VAL A 863 19.93 2.85 11.52
CA VAL A 863 20.94 2.23 10.64
C VAL A 863 21.93 3.28 10.15
N ALA A 864 21.46 4.44 9.72
CA ALA A 864 22.30 5.55 9.26
C ALA A 864 23.20 6.09 10.38
N LEU A 865 22.65 6.26 11.60
CA LEU A 865 23.39 6.67 12.78
C LEU A 865 24.44 5.62 13.15
N ALA A 866 24.08 4.33 13.17
CA ALA A 866 25.00 3.23 13.46
C ALA A 866 26.19 3.19 12.48
N GLN A 867 25.93 3.39 11.18
CA GLN A 867 26.99 3.46 10.17
C GLN A 867 27.87 4.69 10.36
N ALA A 868 27.29 5.85 10.65
CA ALA A 868 28.03 7.07 10.89
C ALA A 868 28.95 6.95 12.11
N VAL A 869 28.45 6.44 13.26
CA VAL A 869 29.30 6.27 14.45
C VAL A 869 30.31 5.13 14.33
N SER A 870 30.01 4.10 13.53
CA SER A 870 30.97 3.04 13.22
C SER A 870 32.22 3.60 12.54
N LYS A 871 32.05 4.53 11.58
CA LYS A 871 33.15 5.27 10.92
C LYS A 871 33.96 6.14 11.90
N LEU A 872 33.38 6.52 13.04
CA LEU A 872 34.05 7.27 14.13
C LEU A 872 34.67 6.39 15.22
N GLY A 873 34.79 5.07 14.98
CA GLY A 873 35.46 4.14 15.90
C GLY A 873 34.54 3.42 16.88
N MET A 874 33.21 3.59 16.78
CA MET A 874 32.23 2.88 17.62
C MET A 874 31.80 1.52 17.05
N ALA A 875 32.54 0.96 16.10
CA ALA A 875 32.22 -0.35 15.51
C ALA A 875 32.18 -1.47 16.55
N GLY A 876 32.90 -1.37 17.68
CA GLY A 876 32.90 -2.39 18.73
C GLY A 876 31.65 -2.46 19.61
N PHE A 877 30.71 -1.51 19.49
CA PHE A 877 29.54 -1.43 20.35
C PHE A 877 28.42 -2.37 19.86
N ASP A 878 27.84 -3.16 20.77
CA ASP A 878 26.81 -4.15 20.46
C ASP A 878 25.60 -3.57 19.72
N ALA A 879 25.11 -2.40 20.16
CA ALA A 879 23.98 -1.72 19.54
C ALA A 879 24.28 -1.27 18.09
N VAL A 880 25.51 -0.82 17.83
CA VAL A 880 25.96 -0.43 16.48
C VAL A 880 26.02 -1.65 15.57
N GLN A 881 26.62 -2.75 16.04
CA GLN A 881 26.69 -4.01 15.29
C GLN A 881 25.30 -4.57 14.99
N TYR A 882 24.39 -4.51 15.97
CA TYR A 882 23.00 -4.92 15.78
C TYR A 882 22.34 -4.16 14.63
N TRP A 883 22.39 -2.83 14.62
CA TRP A 883 21.73 -2.02 13.59
C TRP A 883 22.38 -2.19 12.21
N LEU A 884 23.70 -2.34 12.14
CA LEU A 884 24.39 -2.64 10.88
C LEU A 884 24.01 -4.03 10.33
N ALA A 885 23.89 -5.05 11.19
CA ALA A 885 23.45 -6.37 10.77
C ALA A 885 21.97 -6.37 10.35
N SER A 886 21.11 -5.75 11.18
CA SER A 886 19.68 -5.60 10.93
C SER A 886 19.44 -4.85 9.62
N GLY A 887 20.15 -3.75 9.37
CA GLY A 887 20.05 -2.97 8.14
C GLY A 887 20.39 -3.78 6.89
N LYS A 888 21.32 -4.75 6.95
CA LYS A 888 21.65 -5.62 5.79
C LYS A 888 20.54 -6.61 5.47
N THR A 889 19.88 -7.14 6.49
CA THR A 889 18.84 -8.16 6.37
C THR A 889 17.43 -7.60 6.52
N ASP A 890 17.29 -6.28 6.59
CA ASP A 890 16.02 -5.61 6.81
C ASP A 890 15.07 -5.99 5.68
N PRO A 891 13.81 -6.39 5.93
CA PRO A 891 12.88 -6.71 4.86
C PRO A 891 12.56 -5.52 3.95
N LEU A 892 12.76 -4.26 4.40
CA LEU A 892 12.46 -3.06 3.62
C LEU A 892 13.70 -2.51 2.91
N PRO A 893 13.68 -2.31 1.57
CA PRO A 893 14.79 -1.72 0.82
C PRO A 893 15.19 -0.38 1.36
N ARG A 894 14.25 0.51 1.71
CA ARG A 894 14.61 1.84 2.20
C ARG A 894 15.54 1.81 3.42
N VAL A 895 15.46 0.78 4.27
CA VAL A 895 16.39 0.58 5.38
C VAL A 895 17.70 -0.05 4.91
N ARG A 896 17.65 -1.04 4.01
CA ARG A 896 18.86 -1.65 3.41
C ARG A 896 19.71 -0.66 2.61
N ASN A 897 19.03 0.22 1.87
CA ASN A 897 19.60 1.20 0.96
C ASN A 897 20.46 2.23 1.71
N VAL A 898 20.16 2.50 2.99
CA VAL A 898 20.98 3.38 3.83
C VAL A 898 22.45 2.96 3.82
N LEU A 899 22.69 1.65 3.91
CA LEU A 899 24.05 1.10 3.92
C LEU A 899 24.72 1.19 2.54
N ILE A 900 23.93 1.15 1.45
CA ILE A 900 24.42 1.16 0.07
C ILE A 900 24.74 2.60 -0.40
N GLU A 901 23.88 3.56 -0.06
CA GLU A 901 23.99 4.95 -0.54
C GLU A 901 25.10 5.76 0.15
N THR A 902 25.61 5.27 1.27
CA THR A 902 26.59 5.96 2.11
C THR A 902 27.98 5.29 2.12
N ASP A 903 28.11 4.16 1.42
CA ASP A 903 29.39 3.55 1.04
C ASP A 903 29.91 4.20 -0.25
#